data_AF-A0A8H8NL75-F1
#
_entry.id   AF-A0A8H8NL75-F1
#
_cell.length_a   1.000
_cell.length_b   1.000
_cell.length_c   1.000
_cell.angle_alpha   90.00
_cell.angle_beta   90.00
_cell.angle_gamma   90.00
#
_symmetry.space_group_name_H-M   'P 1'
#
loop_
_entity.id
_entity.type
_entity.pdbx_description
1 polymer ?
#
loop_
_entity_poly.entity_id
_entity_poly.type
_entity_poly.pdbx_seq_one_letter_code
_entity_poly.pdbx_strand_id
1 'polypeptide(L)'
;MTTSVPPYSRVASLASVAFRITCYILLRVIPGRITPPLIALFYTIYVSAYWLGGRKVSALDKAKLEAAKGKEPNGHPVQAIRKHRDIDNAPGTTFLLSLPTSSRALRRISFVVNTVLMLLAAEFVTKPHFAPANDLTFARVGAVDSTSAKIIVRYPAAPEPTTTATPTPTPTPSIIEAVQEAVDGVLPEITLPPQIEEIITPAPTPRTTSLRIQWRKAGFDLGSLDSLWTDGPVVEMSESRDWVGMAKLTGLQASAEYEYRLIELDGRPWSPQSDSLSFRTTPDSRLARGSHFRFVSTSCVMPNFPYNPFVLGTNIKGFDLLAEHIWPAHPEVYDVPTKAEDEPAPAAPVAEESPEVIIEPAENAETVASEPSSEAVSATPVPTDEAHAPLTHTEVPPIAPVKPTPAIDFLMMMGDFIYADVPYYFGDTVQAYRRLYRRVYASKSFRKIYERLPVYNIYDDHEFTNNFGANGDDSTPPYPNASNAYDIYNGQANPDPKSDGAYYYDFRHGDTAFFVMDTRRYRSPPPARKPFPYPLSLIAPLVEAIAEGKNPFAAYFSEPATADPLEPLDESARTMLGEAQLAALHAWVADVNRTATWKFVVSSVPLTAMWGGYDGKVDLWSGYPQERETVLNLLGSIPNVVVLTGDRHEFAAVEFPNGKYPVREFSTSPLSQFYVPFIHTLDPKNAKTLSVPRQKVTVAETGEEVVEEYIEEIEEEKLLKYVPKGNHKWTTIEVDSTDTQAPKLKVELFVDGKVEWEHEIAGEPVELTFPSTLVIASQVQGVMGALKHTLKGWFRSH
;
A
#
# COMPACT_ATOMS: atom_id res chain seq x y z
N MET A 1 29.94 -51.29 2.00
CA MET A 1 29.88 -50.76 3.38
C MET A 1 29.04 -49.49 3.37
N THR A 2 27.85 -49.55 3.95
CA THR A 2 26.84 -48.49 3.95
C THR A 2 27.20 -47.39 4.97
N THR A 3 27.10 -46.15 4.53
CA THR A 3 27.36 -44.92 5.29
C THR A 3 26.32 -44.75 6.40
N SER A 4 26.63 -45.23 7.62
CA SER A 4 25.70 -45.18 8.76
C SER A 4 25.73 -43.82 9.48
N VAL A 5 25.28 -42.78 8.78
CA VAL A 5 24.77 -41.57 9.44
C VAL A 5 23.58 -42.00 10.30
N PRO A 6 23.55 -41.75 11.63
CA PRO A 6 22.44 -42.15 12.49
C PRO A 6 21.10 -41.64 11.92
N PRO A 7 20.02 -42.43 11.99
CA PRO A 7 18.72 -42.02 11.42
C PRO A 7 18.27 -40.66 11.96
N TYR A 8 18.54 -40.37 13.23
CA TYR A 8 18.23 -39.10 13.89
C TYR A 8 18.92 -37.88 13.27
N SER A 9 20.15 -37.99 12.77
CA SER A 9 20.82 -36.85 12.14
C SER A 9 20.28 -36.55 10.75
N ARG A 10 19.74 -37.54 10.03
CA ARG A 10 19.04 -37.30 8.76
C ARG A 10 17.70 -36.61 8.99
N VAL A 11 16.94 -37.06 9.99
CA VAL A 11 15.67 -36.43 10.41
C VAL A 11 15.90 -34.99 10.86
N ALA A 12 16.91 -34.73 11.70
CA ALA A 12 17.26 -33.37 12.13
C ALA A 12 17.63 -32.47 10.94
N SER A 13 18.41 -32.97 9.98
CA SER A 13 18.77 -32.20 8.78
C SER A 13 17.55 -31.86 7.93
N LEU A 14 16.69 -32.82 7.62
CA LEU A 14 15.46 -32.59 6.82
C LEU A 14 14.51 -31.62 7.52
N ALA A 15 14.28 -31.79 8.83
CA ALA A 15 13.44 -30.89 9.61
C ALA A 15 14.02 -29.47 9.68
N SER A 16 15.35 -29.34 9.78
CA SER A 16 16.04 -28.03 9.75
C SER A 16 15.86 -27.33 8.40
N VAL A 17 16.00 -28.05 7.29
CA VAL A 17 15.79 -27.48 5.94
C VAL A 17 14.33 -27.04 5.77
N ALA A 18 13.38 -27.90 6.10
CA ALA A 18 11.96 -27.57 6.03
C ALA A 18 11.63 -26.34 6.90
N PHE A 19 12.09 -26.32 8.15
CA PHE A 19 11.95 -25.18 9.07
C PHE A 19 12.49 -23.88 8.47
N ARG A 20 13.71 -23.89 7.92
CA ARG A 20 14.33 -22.69 7.33
C ARG A 20 13.60 -22.21 6.08
N ILE A 21 13.15 -23.13 5.23
CA ILE A 21 12.33 -22.80 4.05
C ILE A 21 11.02 -22.15 4.51
N THR A 22 10.32 -22.73 5.49
CA THR A 22 9.06 -22.16 6.00
C THR A 22 9.27 -20.80 6.66
N CYS A 23 10.36 -20.60 7.42
CA CYS A 23 10.73 -19.28 7.95
C CYS A 23 11.00 -18.27 6.84
N TYR A 24 11.72 -18.67 5.80
CA TYR A 24 11.99 -17.80 4.65
C TYR A 24 10.70 -17.41 3.94
N ILE A 25 9.78 -18.36 3.74
CA ILE A 25 8.47 -18.10 3.15
C ILE A 25 7.70 -17.07 3.99
N LEU A 26 7.53 -17.31 5.31
CA LEU A 26 6.83 -16.41 6.22
C LEU A 26 7.42 -14.98 6.21
N LEU A 27 8.74 -14.88 6.33
CA LEU A 27 9.42 -13.60 6.58
C LEU A 27 9.70 -12.80 5.31
N ARG A 28 9.79 -13.46 4.14
CA ARG A 28 10.30 -12.83 2.91
C ARG A 28 9.39 -12.98 1.69
N VAL A 29 8.50 -13.97 1.67
CA VAL A 29 7.72 -14.34 0.48
C VAL A 29 6.25 -14.04 0.67
N ILE A 30 5.61 -14.61 1.68
CA ILE A 30 4.19 -14.42 1.97
C ILE A 30 3.92 -14.67 3.45
N PRO A 31 3.32 -13.72 4.19
CA PRO A 31 3.03 -13.86 5.60
C PRO A 31 1.75 -14.69 5.84
N GLY A 32 1.63 -15.87 5.22
CA GLY A 32 0.39 -16.65 5.21
C GLY A 32 0.12 -17.45 6.50
N ARG A 33 -1.17 -17.63 6.83
CA ARG A 33 -1.68 -18.28 8.06
C ARG A 33 -1.18 -19.70 8.33
N ILE A 34 -0.74 -20.41 7.28
CA ILE A 34 -0.29 -21.81 7.34
C ILE A 34 1.19 -21.94 7.73
N THR A 35 1.97 -20.86 7.58
CA THR A 35 3.42 -20.92 7.81
C THR A 35 3.81 -20.96 9.29
N PRO A 36 3.21 -20.20 10.23
CA PRO A 36 3.60 -20.28 11.64
C PRO A 36 3.42 -21.66 12.32
N PRO A 37 2.33 -22.44 12.11
CA PRO A 37 2.18 -23.75 12.75
C PRO A 37 3.17 -24.77 12.17
N LEU A 38 3.50 -24.67 10.88
CA LEU A 38 4.54 -25.49 10.25
C LEU A 38 5.94 -25.17 10.80
N ILE A 39 6.24 -23.90 11.07
CA ILE A 39 7.49 -23.48 11.73
C ILE A 39 7.59 -24.14 13.11
N ALA A 40 6.55 -24.04 13.93
CA ALA A 40 6.52 -24.67 15.25
C ALA A 40 6.69 -26.20 15.17
N LEU A 41 6.00 -26.85 14.23
CA LEU A 41 6.10 -28.29 14.00
C LEU A 41 7.53 -28.71 13.61
N PHE A 42 8.09 -28.11 12.55
CA PHE A 42 9.42 -28.48 12.06
C PHE A 42 10.52 -28.14 13.06
N TYR A 43 10.40 -27.03 13.80
CA TYR A 43 11.31 -26.69 14.87
C TYR A 43 11.25 -27.73 16.01
N THR A 44 10.06 -28.16 16.41
CA THR A 44 9.88 -29.18 17.46
C THR A 44 10.48 -30.52 17.05
N ILE A 45 10.26 -30.96 15.80
CA ILE A 45 10.88 -32.18 15.24
C ILE A 45 12.40 -32.04 15.22
N TYR A 46 12.92 -30.89 14.77
CA TYR A 46 14.36 -30.60 14.72
C TYR A 46 15.00 -30.67 16.11
N VAL A 47 14.45 -29.97 17.10
CA VAL A 47 14.94 -29.94 18.47
C VAL A 47 14.90 -31.35 19.07
N SER A 48 13.79 -32.06 18.92
CA SER A 48 13.64 -33.44 19.41
C SER A 48 14.70 -34.37 18.80
N ALA A 49 14.91 -34.32 17.48
CA ALA A 49 15.92 -35.12 16.80
C ALA A 49 17.36 -34.75 17.20
N TYR A 50 17.62 -33.46 17.43
CA TYR A 50 18.91 -32.95 17.93
C TYR A 50 19.25 -33.54 19.30
N TRP A 51 18.30 -33.50 20.24
CA TRP A 51 18.48 -33.99 21.61
C TRP A 51 18.57 -35.53 21.67
N LEU A 52 17.75 -36.25 20.90
CA LEU A 52 17.77 -37.71 20.82
C LEU A 52 19.03 -38.24 20.11
N GLY A 53 19.50 -37.55 19.08
CA GLY A 53 20.69 -37.92 18.30
C GLY A 53 22.02 -37.70 19.05
N GLY A 54 22.09 -36.71 19.94
CA GLY A 54 23.30 -36.38 20.71
C GLY A 54 23.75 -37.47 21.70
N ARG A 55 22.82 -38.30 22.19
CA ARG A 55 23.11 -39.31 23.24
C ARG A 55 23.77 -40.60 22.72
N LYS A 56 23.52 -41.02 21.47
CA LYS A 56 23.97 -42.35 20.98
C LYS A 56 25.32 -42.36 20.26
N VAL A 57 25.74 -41.26 19.63
CA VAL A 57 27.03 -41.21 18.88
C VAL A 57 28.22 -41.35 19.84
N SER A 58 28.14 -40.74 21.03
CA SER A 58 29.18 -40.87 22.06
C SER A 58 29.38 -42.31 22.56
N ALA A 59 28.32 -43.12 22.59
CA ALA A 59 28.38 -44.49 23.07
C ALA A 59 28.91 -45.44 21.99
N LEU A 60 28.50 -45.24 20.73
CA LEU A 60 28.97 -46.03 19.60
C LEU A 60 30.45 -45.74 19.27
N ASP A 61 30.88 -44.49 19.36
CA ASP A 61 32.28 -44.10 19.18
C ASP A 61 33.14 -44.61 20.33
N LYS A 62 32.65 -44.56 21.58
CA LYS A 62 33.30 -45.23 22.73
C LYS A 62 33.39 -46.74 22.51
N ALA A 63 32.33 -47.40 22.08
CA ALA A 63 32.31 -48.85 21.86
C ALA A 63 33.25 -49.28 20.71
N LYS A 64 33.33 -48.50 19.61
CA LYS A 64 34.28 -48.74 18.51
C LYS A 64 35.72 -48.48 18.92
N LEU A 65 35.97 -47.46 19.74
CA LEU A 65 37.31 -47.15 20.27
C LEU A 65 37.76 -48.20 21.29
N GLU A 66 36.86 -48.73 22.11
CA GLU A 66 37.12 -49.83 23.04
C GLU A 66 37.32 -51.17 22.31
N ALA A 67 36.54 -51.46 21.26
CA ALA A 67 36.74 -52.62 20.40
C ALA A 67 38.08 -52.58 19.65
N ALA A 68 38.55 -51.40 19.26
CA ALA A 68 39.87 -51.21 18.62
C ALA A 68 41.06 -51.35 19.60
N LYS A 69 40.83 -51.38 20.92
CA LYS A 69 41.87 -51.66 21.94
C LYS A 69 42.04 -53.15 22.25
N GLY A 70 41.18 -54.03 21.72
CA GLY A 70 41.36 -55.47 21.83
C GLY A 70 42.55 -55.94 20.99
N LYS A 71 43.58 -56.49 21.64
CA LYS A 71 44.77 -57.05 20.98
C LYS A 71 44.39 -58.22 20.05
N GLU A 72 44.83 -58.17 18.79
CA GLU A 72 44.97 -59.39 18.00
C GLU A 72 46.25 -60.15 18.40
N PRO A 73 46.22 -61.49 18.47
CA PRO A 73 47.35 -62.31 18.90
C PRO A 73 48.25 -62.70 17.73
N ASN A 74 48.68 -61.77 16.86
CA ASN A 74 49.70 -62.02 15.82
C ASN A 74 50.28 -60.71 15.25
N GLY A 75 51.29 -60.15 15.91
CA GLY A 75 52.49 -59.50 15.35
C GLY A 75 52.46 -58.45 14.20
N HIS A 76 51.33 -58.13 13.56
CA HIS A 76 51.27 -57.13 12.51
C HIS A 76 50.80 -55.77 13.06
N PRO A 77 51.42 -54.64 12.65
CA PRO A 77 50.96 -53.34 13.07
C PRO A 77 49.54 -53.11 12.53
N VAL A 78 48.60 -52.85 13.42
CA VAL A 78 47.23 -52.46 13.07
C VAL A 78 47.34 -51.23 12.16
N GLN A 79 46.97 -51.39 10.89
CA GLN A 79 46.92 -50.30 9.94
C GLN A 79 45.98 -49.24 10.54
N ALA A 80 46.54 -48.10 10.93
CA ALA A 80 45.77 -47.02 11.52
C ALA A 80 44.57 -46.74 10.61
N ILE A 81 43.35 -46.98 11.12
CA ILE A 81 42.13 -46.66 10.40
C ILE A 81 42.28 -45.21 9.98
N ARG A 82 42.53 -44.97 8.68
CA ARG A 82 42.51 -43.62 8.12
C ARG A 82 41.19 -43.05 8.60
N LYS A 83 41.22 -41.97 9.39
CA LYS A 83 40.04 -41.13 9.59
C LYS A 83 39.54 -40.84 8.20
N HIS A 84 38.49 -41.54 7.77
CA HIS A 84 37.79 -41.17 6.57
C HIS A 84 37.24 -39.80 6.93
N ARG A 85 37.96 -38.78 6.49
CA ARG A 85 37.50 -37.41 6.52
C ARG A 85 36.29 -37.46 5.62
N ASP A 86 35.10 -37.59 6.24
CA ASP A 86 33.83 -37.51 5.54
C ASP A 86 33.97 -36.31 4.60
N ILE A 87 33.88 -36.61 3.32
CA ILE A 87 34.28 -35.73 2.23
C ILE A 87 33.62 -34.38 2.50
N ASP A 88 34.48 -33.38 2.68
CA ASP A 88 34.14 -32.02 3.06
C ASP A 88 33.15 -31.44 2.05
N ASN A 89 31.85 -31.60 2.30
CA ASN A 89 30.91 -30.60 1.84
C ASN A 89 31.36 -29.30 2.50
N ALA A 90 31.81 -28.33 1.70
CA ALA A 90 32.36 -27.06 2.17
C ALA A 90 31.55 -26.57 3.39
N PRO A 91 32.19 -26.12 4.48
CA PRO A 91 31.48 -25.79 5.71
C PRO A 91 30.28 -24.85 5.48
N GLY A 92 30.37 -23.99 4.45
CA GLY A 92 29.25 -23.16 3.97
C GLY A 92 28.07 -23.95 3.38
N THR A 93 28.27 -24.95 2.52
CA THR A 93 27.17 -25.74 1.93
C THR A 93 26.53 -26.68 2.96
N THR A 94 27.34 -27.27 3.84
CA THR A 94 26.84 -28.06 4.98
C THR A 94 25.99 -27.21 5.93
N PHE A 95 26.40 -25.96 6.17
CA PHE A 95 25.66 -25.02 7.01
C PHE A 95 24.38 -24.50 6.35
N LEU A 96 24.45 -24.10 5.07
CA LEU A 96 23.33 -23.55 4.30
C LEU A 96 22.23 -24.60 4.10
N LEU A 97 22.60 -25.81 3.69
CA LEU A 97 21.68 -26.92 3.44
C LEU A 97 21.42 -27.80 4.67
N SER A 98 21.92 -27.40 5.85
CA SER A 98 21.82 -28.15 7.11
C SER A 98 22.20 -29.64 6.98
N LEU A 99 23.21 -29.97 6.17
CA LEU A 99 23.57 -31.36 5.87
C LEU A 99 24.04 -32.11 7.14
N PRO A 100 23.81 -33.43 7.22
CA PRO A 100 24.24 -34.21 8.39
C PRO A 100 25.75 -34.07 8.61
N THR A 101 26.15 -33.60 9.79
CA THR A 101 27.56 -33.38 10.13
C THR A 101 27.97 -34.05 11.43
N SER A 102 29.17 -34.63 11.44
CA SER A 102 29.81 -35.21 12.62
C SER A 102 30.42 -34.13 13.54
N SER A 103 30.61 -32.90 13.07
CA SER A 103 31.17 -31.79 13.85
C SER A 103 30.23 -31.27 14.94
N ARG A 104 30.68 -31.29 16.20
CA ARG A 104 29.92 -30.75 17.35
C ARG A 104 29.74 -29.23 17.26
N ALA A 105 30.74 -28.52 16.75
CA ALA A 105 30.69 -27.06 16.62
C ALA A 105 29.64 -26.65 15.59
N LEU A 106 29.65 -27.24 14.39
CA LEU A 106 28.67 -26.93 13.34
C LEU A 106 27.24 -27.29 13.77
N ARG A 107 27.04 -28.39 14.50
CA ARG A 107 25.73 -28.73 15.07
C ARG A 107 25.24 -27.70 16.09
N ARG A 108 26.12 -27.18 16.95
CA ARG A 108 25.76 -26.12 17.91
C ARG A 108 25.42 -24.81 17.20
N ILE A 109 26.22 -24.41 16.21
CA ILE A 109 25.97 -23.20 15.42
C ILE A 109 24.63 -23.30 14.69
N SER A 110 24.36 -24.44 14.02
CA SER A 110 23.07 -24.70 13.36
C SER A 110 21.88 -24.60 14.32
N PHE A 111 22.02 -25.14 15.53
CA PHE A 111 20.99 -25.05 16.58
C PHE A 111 20.74 -23.60 17.01
N VAL A 112 21.80 -22.84 17.26
CA VAL A 112 21.69 -21.42 17.62
C VAL A 112 20.99 -20.64 16.50
N VAL A 113 21.40 -20.83 15.25
CA VAL A 113 20.81 -20.15 14.09
C VAL A 113 19.33 -20.48 13.93
N ASN A 114 18.96 -21.75 14.04
CA ASN A 114 17.55 -22.15 13.94
C ASN A 114 16.72 -21.58 15.10
N THR A 115 17.30 -21.50 16.29
CA THR A 115 16.63 -20.91 17.46
C THR A 115 16.45 -19.41 17.30
N VAL A 116 17.46 -18.70 16.80
CA VAL A 116 17.32 -17.28 16.46
C VAL A 116 16.23 -17.08 15.41
N LEU A 117 16.22 -17.87 14.33
CA LEU A 117 15.15 -17.80 13.31
C LEU A 117 13.75 -18.05 13.89
N MET A 118 13.61 -18.99 14.83
CA MET A 118 12.34 -19.24 15.51
C MET A 118 11.88 -18.02 16.31
N LEU A 119 12.80 -17.36 17.02
CA LEU A 119 12.50 -16.14 17.77
C LEU A 119 12.13 -14.98 16.84
N LEU A 120 12.80 -14.83 15.70
CA LEU A 120 12.46 -13.80 14.71
C LEU A 120 11.09 -14.05 14.08
N ALA A 121 10.76 -15.31 13.75
CA ALA A 121 9.44 -15.69 13.26
C ALA A 121 8.35 -15.43 14.31
N ALA A 122 8.60 -15.80 15.57
CA ALA A 122 7.69 -15.53 16.68
C ALA A 122 7.50 -14.02 16.90
N GLU A 123 8.58 -13.22 16.85
CA GLU A 123 8.49 -11.76 16.95
C GLU A 123 7.62 -11.18 15.83
N PHE A 124 7.86 -11.56 14.57
CA PHE A 124 7.07 -11.07 13.43
C PHE A 124 5.56 -11.35 13.60
N VAL A 125 5.21 -12.55 14.05
CA VAL A 125 3.81 -12.97 14.25
C VAL A 125 3.16 -12.30 15.44
N THR A 126 3.88 -12.12 16.55
CA THR A 126 3.28 -11.73 17.84
C THR A 126 3.34 -10.23 18.11
N LYS A 127 4.42 -9.55 17.71
CA LYS A 127 4.65 -8.12 17.98
C LYS A 127 3.49 -7.20 17.57
N PRO A 128 2.75 -7.43 16.46
CA PRO A 128 1.59 -6.61 16.11
C PRO A 128 0.51 -6.55 17.20
N HIS A 129 0.39 -7.61 18.01
CA HIS A 129 -0.68 -7.78 18.98
C HIS A 129 -0.27 -7.46 20.42
N PHE A 130 1.03 -7.45 20.73
CA PHE A 130 1.55 -7.17 22.07
C PHE A 130 2.26 -5.81 22.22
N ALA A 131 2.33 -5.01 21.15
CA ALA A 131 2.89 -3.66 21.18
C ALA A 131 1.81 -2.61 20.81
N PRO A 132 0.88 -2.27 21.72
CA PRO A 132 -0.32 -1.54 21.38
C PRO A 132 -0.10 -0.07 20.98
N ALA A 133 1.04 0.54 21.31
CA ALA A 133 1.30 1.98 21.08
C ALA A 133 0.21 2.89 21.70
N ASN A 134 -0.17 2.62 22.96
CA ASN A 134 -1.21 3.38 23.68
C ASN A 134 -0.89 4.88 23.78
N ASP A 135 0.40 5.21 23.86
CA ASP A 135 0.99 6.54 23.99
C ASP A 135 1.10 7.33 22.68
N LEU A 136 0.64 6.77 21.54
CA LEU A 136 0.71 7.43 20.23
C LEU A 136 0.07 8.83 20.24
N THR A 137 0.86 9.86 19.97
CA THR A 137 0.36 11.23 19.73
C THR A 137 0.57 11.61 18.27
N PHE A 138 -0.45 12.16 17.62
CA PHE A 138 -0.29 12.75 16.29
C PHE A 138 -1.31 13.87 16.05
N ALA A 139 -0.96 14.76 15.12
CA ALA A 139 -1.88 15.70 14.49
C ALA A 139 -1.69 15.59 12.97
N ARG A 140 -2.79 15.65 12.21
CA ARG A 140 -2.75 15.59 10.75
C ARG A 140 -3.90 16.34 10.12
N VAL A 141 -3.73 16.68 8.85
CA VAL A 141 -4.81 17.19 8.01
C VAL A 141 -5.51 16.00 7.33
N GLY A 142 -6.84 16.00 7.40
CA GLY A 142 -7.71 15.08 6.69
C GLY A 142 -8.16 15.70 5.38
N ALA A 143 -9.46 15.62 5.09
CA ALA A 143 -10.04 16.17 3.89
C ALA A 143 -9.86 17.69 3.82
N VAL A 144 -9.44 18.14 2.65
CA VAL A 144 -9.27 19.55 2.32
C VAL A 144 -10.11 19.88 1.11
N ASP A 145 -10.91 20.93 1.24
CA ASP A 145 -11.69 21.55 0.18
C ASP A 145 -11.22 23.00 -0.01
N SER A 146 -11.76 23.67 -1.01
CA SER A 146 -11.53 25.07 -1.36
C SER A 146 -11.82 26.03 -0.21
N THR A 147 -12.67 25.67 0.74
CA THR A 147 -13.09 26.56 1.85
C THR A 147 -12.98 25.95 3.24
N SER A 148 -12.55 24.70 3.34
CA SER A 148 -12.50 23.99 4.63
C SER A 148 -11.40 22.94 4.67
N ALA A 149 -10.96 22.61 5.89
CA ALA A 149 -10.02 21.53 6.14
C ALA A 149 -10.38 20.80 7.44
N LYS A 150 -10.29 19.48 7.45
CA LYS A 150 -10.43 18.69 8.69
C LYS A 150 -9.08 18.51 9.35
N ILE A 151 -9.01 18.76 10.65
CA ILE A 151 -7.82 18.52 11.47
C ILE A 151 -8.13 17.38 12.44
N ILE A 152 -7.28 16.36 12.46
CA ILE A 152 -7.44 15.16 13.27
C ILE A 152 -6.29 15.10 14.26
N VAL A 153 -6.62 14.86 15.52
CA VAL A 153 -5.65 14.82 16.61
C VAL A 153 -5.88 13.59 17.46
N ARG A 154 -4.80 12.90 17.83
CA ARG A 154 -4.80 11.92 18.92
C ARG A 154 -3.86 12.38 20.02
N TYR A 155 -4.38 12.51 21.25
CA TYR A 155 -3.57 12.95 22.39
C TYR A 155 -3.92 12.23 23.70
N PRO A 156 -3.32 11.05 23.97
CA PRO A 156 -3.50 10.31 25.22
C PRO A 156 -2.59 10.77 26.37
N ALA A 157 -1.79 11.83 26.21
CA ALA A 157 -0.66 12.11 27.11
C ALA A 157 -1.10 12.39 28.55
N ALA A 158 -0.55 11.67 29.53
CA ALA A 158 -0.85 11.85 30.95
C ALA A 158 -0.28 13.16 31.53
N PRO A 159 -0.87 13.71 32.62
CA PRO A 159 -0.26 14.83 33.34
C PRO A 159 1.17 14.46 33.78
N GLU A 160 2.11 15.43 33.76
CA GLU A 160 3.48 15.17 34.22
C GLU A 160 3.45 14.57 35.64
N PRO A 161 4.28 13.54 35.92
CA PRO A 161 4.30 12.93 37.23
C PRO A 161 4.64 13.99 38.27
N THR A 162 3.69 14.28 39.16
CA THR A 162 4.00 15.02 40.38
C THR A 162 5.01 14.17 41.15
N THR A 163 6.15 14.75 41.53
CA THR A 163 7.22 14.10 42.29
C THR A 163 6.75 13.72 43.70
N THR A 164 5.82 12.78 43.84
CA THR A 164 5.50 12.07 45.08
C THR A 164 4.43 11.01 44.82
N ALA A 165 4.86 9.80 44.47
CA ALA A 165 4.34 8.53 44.96
C ALA A 165 4.82 7.42 44.02
N THR A 166 5.68 6.55 44.52
CA THR A 166 5.99 5.27 43.89
C THR A 166 4.78 4.36 44.10
N PRO A 167 4.04 3.93 43.06
CA PRO A 167 3.01 2.92 43.26
C PRO A 167 3.70 1.58 43.53
N THR A 168 3.24 0.89 44.57
CA THR A 168 3.63 -0.48 44.89
C THR A 168 3.12 -1.40 43.78
N PRO A 169 3.94 -2.31 43.21
CA PRO A 169 3.45 -3.23 42.19
C PRO A 169 2.48 -4.24 42.83
N THR A 170 1.22 -4.20 42.41
CA THR A 170 0.25 -5.27 42.63
C THR A 170 0.68 -6.49 41.81
N PRO A 171 0.67 -7.72 42.35
CA PRO A 171 1.09 -8.90 41.61
C PRO A 171 0.14 -9.14 40.43
N THR A 172 0.67 -9.00 39.22
CA THR A 172 0.04 -9.39 37.95
C THR A 172 -0.16 -10.91 37.96
N PRO A 173 -1.34 -11.45 37.56
CA PRO A 173 -1.42 -12.86 37.20
C PRO A 173 -0.40 -13.13 36.10
N SER A 174 0.30 -14.26 36.16
CA SER A 174 1.42 -14.48 35.26
C SER A 174 0.88 -14.53 33.81
N ILE A 175 1.45 -13.72 32.93
CA ILE A 175 1.20 -13.77 31.47
C ILE A 175 1.29 -15.22 30.95
N ILE A 176 2.07 -16.05 31.63
CA ILE A 176 2.26 -17.48 31.38
C ILE A 176 0.95 -18.27 31.58
N GLU A 177 0.20 -18.08 32.67
CA GLU A 177 -1.05 -18.82 32.93
C GLU A 177 -2.14 -18.47 31.90
N ALA A 178 -2.21 -17.20 31.51
CA ALA A 178 -3.19 -16.71 30.54
C ALA A 178 -2.87 -17.15 29.09
N VAL A 179 -1.57 -17.31 28.76
CA VAL A 179 -1.12 -17.91 27.50
C VAL A 179 -1.33 -19.42 27.50
N GLN A 180 -1.22 -20.09 28.64
CA GLN A 180 -1.42 -21.54 28.76
C GLN A 180 -2.87 -21.94 28.43
N GLU A 181 -3.86 -21.16 28.89
CA GLU A 181 -5.29 -21.44 28.66
C GLU A 181 -5.70 -21.23 27.19
N ALA A 182 -5.03 -20.33 26.46
CA ALA A 182 -5.25 -20.11 25.02
C ALA A 182 -4.62 -21.18 24.12
N VAL A 183 -3.65 -21.95 24.64
CA VAL A 183 -2.89 -22.96 23.88
C VAL A 183 -3.54 -24.35 23.95
N ASP A 184 -4.40 -24.62 24.93
CA ASP A 184 -5.06 -25.93 25.11
C ASP A 184 -6.24 -26.18 24.16
N GLY A 185 -6.63 -25.20 23.35
CA GLY A 185 -7.55 -25.36 22.22
C GLY A 185 -6.81 -25.70 20.93
N VAL A 186 -6.98 -26.91 20.41
CA VAL A 186 -6.51 -27.30 19.07
C VAL A 186 -7.16 -26.39 18.03
N LEU A 187 -6.42 -25.36 17.58
CA LEU A 187 -6.67 -24.40 16.48
C LEU A 187 -8.09 -24.47 15.86
N PRO A 188 -8.99 -23.57 16.28
CA PRO A 188 -9.24 -22.36 15.48
C PRO A 188 -9.35 -21.09 16.35
N GLU A 189 -8.91 -19.95 15.80
CA GLU A 189 -9.11 -18.59 16.33
C GLU A 189 -8.51 -18.31 17.74
N ILE A 190 -7.31 -17.71 17.78
CA ILE A 190 -6.73 -17.22 19.03
C ILE A 190 -7.42 -15.90 19.38
N THR A 191 -8.63 -15.96 19.91
CA THR A 191 -9.28 -14.79 20.52
C THR A 191 -8.64 -14.56 21.88
N LEU A 192 -8.04 -13.39 22.11
CA LEU A 192 -7.61 -13.05 23.46
C LEU A 192 -8.86 -12.91 24.36
N PRO A 193 -8.92 -13.59 25.52
CA PRO A 193 -9.96 -13.34 26.50
C PRO A 193 -10.04 -11.84 26.82
N PRO A 194 -11.24 -11.26 26.98
CA PRO A 194 -11.41 -9.83 27.25
C PRO A 194 -10.57 -9.31 28.43
N GLN A 195 -10.34 -10.15 29.44
CA GLN A 195 -9.51 -9.82 30.61
C GLN A 195 -8.03 -9.64 30.26
N ILE A 196 -7.49 -10.42 29.31
CA ILE A 196 -6.10 -10.26 28.84
C ILE A 196 -5.97 -8.97 28.05
N GLU A 197 -6.99 -8.63 27.25
CA GLU A 197 -6.98 -7.40 26.47
C GLU A 197 -6.93 -6.15 27.37
N GLU A 198 -7.73 -6.12 28.43
CA GLU A 198 -7.72 -5.05 29.43
C GLU A 198 -6.34 -4.89 30.11
N ILE A 199 -5.63 -6.01 30.37
CA ILE A 199 -4.29 -6.01 30.97
C ILE A 199 -3.23 -5.47 29.99
N ILE A 200 -3.35 -5.76 28.68
CA ILE A 200 -2.38 -5.34 27.66
C ILE A 200 -2.64 -3.89 27.20
N THR A 201 -3.86 -3.37 27.33
CA THR A 201 -4.22 -1.99 27.00
C THR A 201 -4.58 -1.17 28.24
N PRO A 202 -3.62 -0.81 29.11
CA PRO A 202 -3.90 0.16 30.16
C PRO A 202 -4.37 1.47 29.54
N ALA A 203 -5.57 1.93 29.95
CA ALA A 203 -6.14 3.18 29.48
C ALA A 203 -5.26 4.35 29.96
N PRO A 204 -4.63 5.12 29.06
CA PRO A 204 -3.90 6.31 29.47
C PRO A 204 -4.91 7.35 29.97
N THR A 205 -4.65 7.99 31.11
CA THR A 205 -5.44 9.11 31.62
C THR A 205 -4.87 10.41 31.04
N PRO A 206 -5.51 11.07 30.08
CA PRO A 206 -4.91 12.22 29.42
C PRO A 206 -4.93 13.47 30.30
N ARG A 207 -3.99 14.38 30.03
CA ARG A 207 -3.83 15.67 30.67
C ARG A 207 -4.92 16.66 30.29
N THR A 208 -5.38 16.58 29.04
CA THR A 208 -6.50 17.36 28.50
C THR A 208 -7.32 16.49 27.55
N THR A 209 -8.62 16.75 27.51
CA THR A 209 -9.55 16.14 26.56
C THR A 209 -9.84 17.05 25.37
N SER A 210 -9.35 18.29 25.39
CA SER A 210 -9.74 19.32 24.44
C SER A 210 -8.53 20.17 24.04
N LEU A 211 -8.37 20.40 22.73
CA LEU A 211 -7.31 21.27 22.18
C LEU A 211 -7.94 22.29 21.23
N ARG A 212 -7.49 23.55 21.29
CA ARG A 212 -7.91 24.57 20.32
C ARG A 212 -6.96 24.57 19.13
N ILE A 213 -7.53 24.61 17.93
CA ILE A 213 -6.76 24.85 16.70
C ILE A 213 -6.57 26.35 16.55
N GLN A 214 -5.34 26.79 16.37
CA GLN A 214 -5.03 28.13 15.88
C GLN A 214 -4.47 28.02 14.47
N TRP A 215 -4.86 28.93 13.58
CA TRP A 215 -4.46 28.89 12.18
C TRP A 215 -4.18 30.29 11.62
N ARG A 216 -3.42 30.35 10.52
CA ARG A 216 -3.15 31.58 9.77
C ARG A 216 -2.82 31.24 8.31
N LYS A 217 -2.97 32.21 7.41
CA LYS A 217 -2.56 32.08 6.01
C LYS A 217 -1.04 32.23 5.90
N ALA A 218 -0.36 31.33 5.19
CA ALA A 218 1.08 31.38 4.99
C ALA A 218 1.48 32.47 3.96
N GLY A 219 2.69 33.01 4.08
CA GLY A 219 3.28 33.89 3.05
C GLY A 219 3.04 35.40 3.19
N PHE A 220 2.60 35.91 4.35
CA PHE A 220 2.54 37.34 4.63
C PHE A 220 3.71 37.82 5.50
N ASP A 221 4.26 38.98 5.14
CA ASP A 221 5.37 39.65 5.82
C ASP A 221 5.08 39.86 7.32
N LEU A 222 6.05 39.56 8.19
CA LEU A 222 5.97 39.49 9.66
C LEU A 222 5.60 40.82 10.38
N GLY A 223 5.16 41.84 9.63
CA GLY A 223 4.75 43.16 10.12
C GLY A 223 3.27 43.51 9.97
N SER A 224 2.44 42.67 9.32
CA SER A 224 0.99 42.95 9.18
C SER A 224 0.16 42.29 10.29
N LEU A 225 -0.99 42.88 10.63
CA LEU A 225 -1.97 42.30 11.56
C LEU A 225 -2.49 40.91 11.07
N ASP A 226 -2.34 40.59 9.78
CA ASP A 226 -2.69 39.29 9.19
C ASP A 226 -1.67 38.17 9.50
N SER A 227 -0.53 38.50 10.12
CA SER A 227 0.46 37.52 10.62
C SER A 227 0.08 36.88 11.97
N LEU A 228 -1.00 37.38 12.59
CA LEU A 228 -1.52 36.90 13.87
C LEU A 228 -2.28 35.58 13.71
N TRP A 229 -2.08 34.68 14.67
CA TRP A 229 -2.83 33.43 14.78
C TRP A 229 -4.31 33.70 15.04
N THR A 230 -5.18 33.09 14.24
CA THR A 230 -6.64 33.13 14.42
C THR A 230 -7.08 31.92 15.24
N ASP A 231 -7.91 32.15 16.27
CA ASP A 231 -8.54 31.09 17.04
C ASP A 231 -9.58 30.36 16.18
N GLY A 232 -9.41 29.05 16.06
CA GLY A 232 -10.30 28.13 15.38
C GLY A 232 -11.12 27.27 16.34
N PRO A 233 -11.77 26.21 15.83
CA PRO A 233 -12.59 25.31 16.62
C PRO A 233 -11.74 24.50 17.62
N VAL A 234 -12.43 23.99 18.64
CA VAL A 234 -11.86 23.07 19.63
C VAL A 234 -12.07 21.63 19.15
N VAL A 235 -11.00 20.84 19.21
CA VAL A 235 -11.00 19.41 18.96
C VAL A 235 -11.27 18.72 20.29
N GLU A 236 -12.41 18.03 20.37
CA GLU A 236 -12.78 17.20 21.52
C GLU A 236 -12.31 15.76 21.33
N MET A 237 -11.67 15.21 22.34
CA MET A 237 -11.12 13.85 22.36
C MET A 237 -11.73 13.08 23.53
N SER A 238 -12.03 11.81 23.31
CA SER A 238 -12.65 10.96 24.32
C SER A 238 -12.08 9.55 24.29
N GLU A 239 -12.13 8.87 25.43
CA GLU A 239 -11.70 7.47 25.56
C GLU A 239 -12.49 6.54 24.62
N SER A 240 -13.79 6.78 24.46
CA SER A 240 -14.64 6.01 23.56
C SER A 240 -14.22 6.13 22.10
N ARG A 241 -13.46 7.17 21.73
CA ARG A 241 -12.86 7.37 20.40
C ARG A 241 -11.34 7.17 20.39
N ASP A 242 -10.79 6.42 21.35
CA ASP A 242 -9.34 6.18 21.51
C ASP A 242 -8.51 7.47 21.56
N TRP A 243 -9.07 8.49 22.22
CA TRP A 243 -8.52 9.84 22.33
C TRP A 243 -8.25 10.52 20.99
N VAL A 244 -8.95 10.11 19.93
CA VAL A 244 -8.94 10.76 18.63
C VAL A 244 -10.11 11.74 18.52
N GLY A 245 -9.80 12.98 18.16
CA GLY A 245 -10.76 14.03 17.87
C GLY A 245 -10.59 14.58 16.46
N MET A 246 -11.66 15.16 15.93
CA MET A 246 -11.66 15.85 14.63
C MET A 246 -12.38 17.19 14.79
N ALA A 247 -11.81 18.25 14.20
CA ALA A 247 -12.52 19.51 14.02
C ALA A 247 -12.36 20.02 12.59
N LYS A 248 -13.40 20.67 12.08
CA LYS A 248 -13.45 21.23 10.73
C LYS A 248 -13.19 22.74 10.77
N LEU A 249 -12.09 23.16 10.18
CA LEU A 249 -11.81 24.56 9.87
C LEU A 249 -12.65 24.97 8.66
N THR A 250 -13.30 26.13 8.73
CA THR A 250 -14.18 26.66 7.67
C THR A 250 -13.89 28.12 7.41
N GLY A 251 -14.32 28.64 6.26
CA GLY A 251 -14.12 30.04 5.89
C GLY A 251 -12.71 30.30 5.34
N LEU A 252 -12.05 29.25 4.84
CA LEU A 252 -10.77 29.35 4.18
C LEU A 252 -10.94 29.89 2.75
N GLN A 253 -9.88 30.45 2.19
CA GLN A 253 -9.82 30.87 0.79
C GLN A 253 -9.30 29.72 -0.06
N ALA A 254 -9.83 29.59 -1.28
CA ALA A 254 -9.38 28.58 -2.24
C ALA A 254 -7.94 28.83 -2.71
N SER A 255 -7.24 27.76 -3.07
CA SER A 255 -5.86 27.81 -3.59
C SER A 255 -4.87 28.58 -2.69
N ALA A 256 -5.03 28.50 -1.37
CA ALA A 256 -4.20 29.21 -0.41
C ALA A 256 -3.48 28.26 0.54
N GLU A 257 -2.25 28.62 0.93
CA GLU A 257 -1.49 27.91 1.95
C GLU A 257 -1.82 28.43 3.34
N TYR A 258 -1.94 27.50 4.28
CA TYR A 258 -2.27 27.74 5.67
C TYR A 258 -1.30 27.02 6.58
N GLU A 259 -1.06 27.61 7.74
CA GLU A 259 -0.38 27.00 8.88
C GLU A 259 -1.36 26.86 10.03
N TYR A 260 -1.27 25.76 10.78
CA TYR A 260 -2.02 25.54 12.00
C TYR A 260 -1.13 25.02 13.13
N ARG A 261 -1.54 25.30 14.37
CA ARG A 261 -0.95 24.77 15.59
C ARG A 261 -2.05 24.40 16.58
N LEU A 262 -1.71 23.54 17.53
CA LEU A 262 -2.61 23.11 18.60
C LEU A 262 -2.17 23.75 19.91
N ILE A 263 -3.15 24.27 20.66
CA ILE A 263 -2.94 24.82 22.00
C ILE A 263 -3.92 24.17 22.98
N GLU A 264 -3.46 23.94 24.20
CA GLU A 264 -4.32 23.62 25.32
C GLU A 264 -5.24 24.82 25.63
N LEU A 265 -6.39 24.57 26.25
CA LEU A 265 -7.34 25.63 26.59
C LEU A 265 -6.80 26.62 27.64
N ASP A 266 -5.74 26.26 28.37
CA ASP A 266 -5.00 27.14 29.28
C ASP A 266 -3.96 28.03 28.56
N GLY A 267 -3.86 27.92 27.24
CA GLY A 267 -2.96 28.69 26.39
C GLY A 267 -1.57 28.08 26.20
N ARG A 268 -1.28 26.90 26.79
CA ARG A 268 0.00 26.22 26.58
C ARG A 268 0.05 25.59 25.19
N PRO A 269 1.19 25.67 24.48
CA PRO A 269 1.34 24.98 23.21
C PRO A 269 1.33 23.46 23.41
N TRP A 270 0.70 22.75 22.49
CA TRP A 270 0.76 21.29 22.44
C TRP A 270 2.22 20.84 22.18
N SER A 271 2.73 19.92 22.98
CA SER A 271 4.08 19.34 22.87
C SER A 271 3.94 17.81 22.82
N PRO A 272 4.37 17.16 21.72
CA PRO A 272 5.79 16.96 21.41
C PRO A 272 6.28 17.60 20.10
N GLN A 273 5.44 18.35 19.38
CA GLN A 273 5.76 19.01 18.11
C GLN A 273 5.53 20.52 18.28
N SER A 274 6.59 21.31 18.47
CA SER A 274 6.48 22.78 18.61
C SER A 274 6.47 23.54 17.29
N ASP A 275 6.38 22.85 16.16
CA ASP A 275 6.35 23.45 14.83
C ASP A 275 4.91 23.48 14.32
N SER A 276 4.53 24.58 13.69
CA SER A 276 3.26 24.67 12.97
C SER A 276 3.24 23.69 11.79
N LEU A 277 2.11 23.02 11.58
CA LEU A 277 1.87 22.16 10.43
C LEU A 277 1.20 22.97 9.32
N SER A 278 1.44 22.65 8.05
CA SER A 278 0.88 23.37 6.92
C SER A 278 -0.03 22.50 6.05
N PHE A 279 -0.92 23.16 5.32
CA PHE A 279 -1.75 22.54 4.28
C PHE A 279 -2.16 23.59 3.24
N ARG A 280 -2.62 23.13 2.08
CA ARG A 280 -3.09 23.98 0.99
C ARG A 280 -4.52 23.63 0.61
N THR A 281 -5.39 24.64 0.54
CA THR A 281 -6.77 24.46 0.08
C THR A 281 -6.82 24.22 -1.42
N THR A 282 -7.81 23.43 -1.85
CA THR A 282 -7.97 23.07 -3.27
C THR A 282 -8.49 24.27 -4.09
N PRO A 283 -8.35 24.26 -5.42
CA PRO A 283 -9.02 25.21 -6.28
C PRO A 283 -10.54 25.13 -6.16
N ASP A 284 -11.22 26.27 -6.27
CA ASP A 284 -12.69 26.33 -6.20
C ASP A 284 -13.32 25.66 -7.42
N SER A 285 -14.05 24.58 -7.19
CA SER A 285 -14.74 23.80 -8.22
C SER A 285 -15.86 24.56 -8.94
N ARG A 286 -16.30 25.69 -8.38
CA ARG A 286 -17.31 26.57 -9.00
C ARG A 286 -16.71 27.55 -9.98
N LEU A 287 -15.40 27.53 -10.21
CA LEU A 287 -14.73 28.34 -11.22
C LEU A 287 -14.40 27.44 -12.42
N ALA A 288 -14.79 27.86 -13.64
CA ALA A 288 -14.47 27.15 -14.89
C ALA A 288 -13.06 27.53 -15.32
N ARG A 289 -12.09 27.13 -14.50
CA ARG A 289 -10.67 27.21 -14.80
C ARG A 289 -10.13 25.79 -14.70
N GLY A 290 -9.29 25.44 -15.66
CA GLY A 290 -8.56 24.19 -15.60
C GLY A 290 -7.67 24.10 -14.37
N SER A 291 -7.41 22.88 -13.92
CA SER A 291 -6.55 22.56 -12.79
C SER A 291 -5.24 21.95 -13.29
N HIS A 292 -4.16 22.18 -12.56
CA HIS A 292 -2.88 21.51 -12.76
C HIS A 292 -2.34 21.04 -11.41
N PHE A 293 -2.42 19.73 -11.15
CA PHE A 293 -2.03 19.15 -9.86
C PHE A 293 -1.59 17.69 -10.03
N ARG A 294 -0.92 17.16 -9.01
CA ARG A 294 -0.58 15.73 -8.92
C ARG A 294 -1.12 15.10 -7.66
N PHE A 295 -1.43 13.82 -7.72
CA PHE A 295 -1.75 13.02 -6.55
C PHE A 295 -1.19 11.60 -6.69
N VAL A 296 -1.11 10.89 -5.57
CA VAL A 296 -0.61 9.51 -5.53
C VAL A 296 -1.74 8.55 -5.18
N SER A 297 -1.74 7.36 -5.77
CA SER A 297 -2.66 6.26 -5.42
C SER A 297 -1.88 4.96 -5.12
N THR A 298 -2.31 4.26 -4.06
CA THR A 298 -1.77 2.94 -3.66
C THR A 298 -2.69 2.24 -2.64
N SER A 299 -2.34 1.03 -2.22
CA SER A 299 -3.03 0.21 -1.21
C SER A 299 -2.08 -0.82 -0.60
N CYS A 300 -2.56 -1.63 0.35
CA CYS A 300 -1.83 -2.79 0.89
C CYS A 300 -0.56 -2.42 1.66
N VAL A 301 -0.73 -2.11 2.94
CA VAL A 301 0.33 -1.69 3.86
C VAL A 301 0.52 -2.70 4.98
N MET A 302 1.64 -3.41 4.98
CA MET A 302 2.06 -4.26 6.10
C MET A 302 3.36 -3.73 6.73
N PRO A 303 3.33 -3.30 8.01
CA PRO A 303 4.52 -2.86 8.71
C PRO A 303 5.58 -3.98 8.85
N ASN A 304 6.82 -3.62 8.55
CA ASN A 304 8.01 -4.49 8.54
C ASN A 304 7.84 -5.73 7.68
N PHE A 305 7.27 -5.58 6.48
CA PHE A 305 7.27 -6.62 5.45
C PHE A 305 7.87 -6.10 4.12
N PRO A 306 8.77 -6.87 3.47
CA PRO A 306 9.43 -8.09 3.95
C PRO A 306 10.21 -7.89 5.25
N TYR A 307 10.18 -8.87 6.15
CA TYR A 307 10.70 -8.71 7.51
C TYR A 307 12.19 -8.40 7.54
N ASN A 308 12.53 -7.40 8.33
CA ASN A 308 13.89 -7.01 8.66
C ASN A 308 14.03 -6.87 10.19
N PRO A 309 14.88 -7.67 10.85
CA PRO A 309 15.05 -7.63 12.30
C PRO A 309 15.84 -6.41 12.79
N PHE A 310 16.49 -5.65 11.90
CA PHE A 310 17.33 -4.51 12.24
C PHE A 310 16.62 -3.17 12.19
N VAL A 311 15.31 -3.16 11.88
CA VAL A 311 14.48 -1.96 11.86
C VAL A 311 13.38 -2.04 12.90
N LEU A 312 12.79 -0.91 13.23
CA LEU A 312 11.61 -0.87 14.09
C LEU A 312 10.47 -1.70 13.46
N GLY A 313 9.75 -2.48 14.26
CA GLY A 313 8.66 -3.34 13.78
C GLY A 313 7.45 -2.59 13.19
N THR A 314 7.46 -1.26 13.25
CA THR A 314 6.49 -0.35 12.63
C THR A 314 7.02 0.31 11.35
N ASN A 315 8.27 0.05 10.93
CA ASN A 315 8.83 0.62 9.70
C ASN A 315 8.04 0.14 8.48
N ILE A 316 7.74 1.06 7.56
CA ILE A 316 7.01 0.76 6.32
C ILE A 316 7.84 1.32 5.17
N LYS A 317 8.64 0.46 4.54
CA LYS A 317 9.62 0.88 3.52
C LYS A 317 8.97 1.58 2.33
N GLY A 318 7.76 1.20 1.94
CA GLY A 318 7.03 1.87 0.86
C GLY A 318 6.80 3.36 1.12
N PHE A 319 6.45 3.75 2.35
CA PHE A 319 6.30 5.17 2.71
C PHE A 319 7.64 5.90 2.78
N ASP A 320 8.74 5.22 3.14
CA ASP A 320 10.06 5.83 3.10
C ASP A 320 10.48 6.18 1.66
N LEU A 321 10.26 5.25 0.71
CA LEU A 321 10.51 5.48 -0.72
C LEU A 321 9.58 6.55 -1.30
N LEU A 322 8.31 6.54 -0.91
CA LEU A 322 7.34 7.56 -1.35
C LEU A 322 7.72 8.95 -0.83
N ALA A 323 8.14 9.06 0.44
CA ALA A 323 8.58 10.34 1.00
C ALA A 323 9.82 10.89 0.28
N GLU A 324 10.76 10.02 -0.10
CA GLU A 324 11.93 10.40 -0.90
C GLU A 324 11.54 10.85 -2.32
N HIS A 325 10.53 10.22 -2.92
CA HIS A 325 9.99 10.65 -4.21
C HIS A 325 9.31 12.02 -4.17
N ILE A 326 8.49 12.28 -3.13
CA ILE A 326 7.76 13.55 -3.01
C ILE A 326 8.68 14.69 -2.54
N TRP A 327 9.60 14.41 -1.61
CA TRP A 327 10.51 15.39 -1.01
C TRP A 327 11.95 14.86 -1.00
N PRO A 328 12.65 14.88 -2.15
CA PRO A 328 14.03 14.42 -2.23
C PRO A 328 14.96 15.29 -1.37
N ALA A 329 15.90 14.67 -0.67
CA ALA A 329 16.86 15.39 0.19
C ALA A 329 17.81 16.31 -0.59
N HIS A 330 18.07 15.97 -1.86
CA HIS A 330 18.81 16.77 -2.82
C HIS A 330 17.94 16.88 -4.08
N PRO A 331 17.24 17.99 -4.32
CA PRO A 331 16.48 18.17 -5.55
C PRO A 331 17.47 18.10 -6.72
N GLU A 332 17.27 17.18 -7.66
CA GLU A 332 18.11 17.11 -8.85
C GLU A 332 18.02 18.44 -9.59
N VAL A 333 19.13 19.16 -9.64
CA VAL A 333 19.31 20.26 -10.58
C VAL A 333 19.40 19.59 -11.94
N TYR A 334 18.36 19.71 -12.76
CA TYR A 334 18.41 19.29 -14.15
C TYR A 334 19.49 20.11 -14.86
N ASP A 335 20.69 19.55 -14.98
CA ASP A 335 21.68 20.05 -15.92
C ASP A 335 21.10 19.84 -17.33
N VAL A 336 20.96 20.95 -18.05
CA VAL A 336 20.55 20.95 -19.46
C VAL A 336 21.48 20.00 -20.22
N PRO A 337 20.97 19.05 -21.03
CA PRO A 337 21.84 18.14 -21.75
C PRO A 337 22.61 18.91 -22.82
N THR A 338 23.88 19.22 -22.55
CA THR A 338 24.84 19.61 -23.58
C THR A 338 25.19 18.36 -24.37
N LYS A 339 24.46 18.15 -25.47
CA LYS A 339 24.77 17.10 -26.43
C LYS A 339 26.02 17.49 -27.23
N ALA A 340 27.13 16.82 -26.94
CA ALA A 340 28.16 16.50 -27.92
C ALA A 340 28.66 15.09 -27.58
N GLU A 341 28.07 14.11 -28.26
CA GLU A 341 28.63 12.77 -28.40
C GLU A 341 29.93 12.91 -29.21
N ASP A 342 31.08 12.70 -28.59
CA ASP A 342 32.30 12.38 -29.32
C ASP A 342 32.54 10.87 -29.22
N GLU A 343 32.30 10.17 -30.33
CA GLU A 343 32.75 8.80 -30.53
C GLU A 343 34.28 8.71 -30.44
N PRO A 344 34.85 7.58 -29.95
CA PRO A 344 36.29 7.41 -29.86
C PRO A 344 36.87 6.94 -31.20
N ALA A 345 37.78 7.73 -31.78
CA ALA A 345 38.68 7.31 -32.86
C ALA A 345 40.09 6.95 -32.33
N PRO A 346 40.85 6.07 -33.01
CA PRO A 346 41.71 5.07 -32.38
C PRO A 346 43.16 5.49 -32.08
N ALA A 347 43.80 4.69 -31.23
CA ALA A 347 45.14 4.86 -30.67
C ALA A 347 46.33 4.65 -31.64
N ALA A 348 47.43 5.38 -31.38
CA ALA A 348 48.85 4.97 -31.47
C ALA A 348 49.79 6.17 -31.18
N PRO A 349 51.09 6.00 -30.84
CA PRO A 349 51.73 5.03 -29.95
C PRO A 349 52.70 5.68 -28.91
N VAL A 350 53.28 4.79 -28.10
CA VAL A 350 54.17 4.88 -26.92
C VAL A 350 55.50 5.65 -27.10
N ALA A 351 55.94 6.33 -26.02
CA ALA A 351 57.33 6.41 -25.51
C ALA A 351 57.28 6.86 -24.02
N GLU A 352 57.55 5.97 -23.03
CA GLU A 352 58.80 5.83 -22.22
C GLU A 352 59.31 7.15 -21.62
N GLU A 353 59.68 7.35 -20.35
CA GLU A 353 59.96 6.49 -19.17
C GLU A 353 60.08 7.43 -17.91
N SER A 354 59.63 6.95 -16.75
CA SER A 354 60.29 7.04 -15.41
C SER A 354 60.38 8.37 -14.59
N PRO A 355 60.52 8.28 -13.24
CA PRO A 355 59.84 9.15 -12.26
C PRO A 355 60.76 9.87 -11.21
N GLU A 356 60.11 10.39 -10.14
CA GLU A 356 60.65 10.94 -8.86
C GLU A 356 61.12 12.41 -8.91
N VAL A 357 60.86 13.30 -7.93
CA VAL A 357 61.09 13.22 -6.48
C VAL A 357 60.18 14.24 -5.74
N ILE A 358 59.83 13.87 -4.50
CA ILE A 358 59.01 14.57 -3.49
C ILE A 358 59.83 15.69 -2.79
N ILE A 359 59.14 16.69 -2.22
CA ILE A 359 59.35 17.36 -0.90
C ILE A 359 59.25 18.91 -0.99
N GLU A 360 58.06 19.41 -0.58
CA GLU A 360 57.75 20.43 0.47
C GLU A 360 58.62 21.70 0.70
N PRO A 361 58.17 22.70 1.51
CA PRO A 361 56.85 23.35 1.59
C PRO A 361 56.93 24.90 1.80
N ALA A 362 55.75 25.54 1.81
CA ALA A 362 55.30 26.67 2.64
C ALA A 362 56.13 27.96 2.82
N GLU A 363 55.48 29.10 2.53
CA GLU A 363 55.38 30.29 3.41
C GLU A 363 54.21 31.17 2.90
N ASN A 364 53.11 31.29 3.64
CA ASN A 364 52.76 32.39 4.55
C ASN A 364 52.89 33.79 3.91
N ALA A 365 51.75 34.42 3.64
CA ALA A 365 51.15 35.49 4.48
C ALA A 365 51.71 36.86 4.04
N GLU A 366 50.93 37.89 3.74
CA GLU A 366 50.02 38.57 4.65
C GLU A 366 49.20 39.59 3.83
N THR A 367 47.94 39.76 4.25
CA THR A 367 47.16 41.02 4.43
C THR A 367 47.60 42.29 3.66
N VAL A 368 46.69 43.12 3.13
CA VAL A 368 45.88 44.07 3.91
C VAL A 368 44.75 44.65 3.04
N ALA A 369 43.61 44.80 3.72
CA ALA A 369 42.39 45.57 3.47
C ALA A 369 42.49 46.89 2.68
N SER A 370 41.43 47.21 1.90
CA SER A 370 40.41 48.22 2.24
C SER A 370 39.72 48.80 0.98
N GLU A 371 38.39 48.66 0.94
CA GLU A 371 37.44 49.43 0.11
C GLU A 371 37.34 50.90 0.60
N PRO A 372 36.45 51.80 0.09
CA PRO A 372 35.50 51.73 -1.04
C PRO A 372 35.51 53.02 -1.92
N SER A 373 34.47 53.16 -2.76
CA SER A 373 33.94 54.38 -3.43
C SER A 373 34.51 54.67 -4.82
N SER A 374 33.79 55.22 -5.79
CA SER A 374 32.36 55.50 -6.03
C SER A 374 32.31 56.15 -7.41
N GLU A 375 31.29 55.84 -8.23
CA GLU A 375 30.80 56.66 -9.35
C GLU A 375 31.80 56.91 -10.52
N ALA A 376 31.44 57.28 -11.75
CA ALA A 376 30.30 57.18 -12.65
C ALA A 376 30.81 57.81 -13.97
N VAL A 377 30.02 57.75 -15.06
CA VAL A 377 30.15 58.56 -16.30
C VAL A 377 31.18 58.05 -17.32
N SER A 378 30.80 57.38 -18.42
CA SER A 378 30.03 57.79 -19.62
C SER A 378 30.85 58.54 -20.69
N ALA A 379 30.56 58.16 -21.95
CA ALA A 379 30.81 58.82 -23.25
C ALA A 379 32.08 58.46 -24.07
N THR A 380 31.82 57.60 -25.06
CA THR A 380 32.42 57.36 -26.40
C THR A 380 32.60 58.64 -27.26
N PRO A 381 33.06 58.60 -28.55
CA PRO A 381 33.75 57.58 -29.39
C PRO A 381 34.92 58.16 -30.26
N VAL A 382 35.54 57.37 -31.16
CA VAL A 382 36.01 57.74 -32.54
C VAL A 382 36.72 56.53 -33.22
N PRO A 383 36.71 56.38 -34.57
CA PRO A 383 36.38 55.15 -35.29
C PRO A 383 37.54 54.55 -36.13
N THR A 384 37.18 53.72 -37.11
CA THR A 384 37.94 53.08 -38.22
C THR A 384 38.38 51.63 -37.93
N ASP A 385 38.24 50.64 -38.81
CA ASP A 385 37.77 50.55 -40.20
C ASP A 385 37.35 49.10 -40.48
N GLU A 386 36.56 48.90 -41.53
CA GLU A 386 35.92 47.66 -41.97
C GLU A 386 36.89 46.52 -42.35
N ALA A 387 36.49 45.25 -42.14
CA ALA A 387 36.21 44.34 -43.26
C ALA A 387 35.76 42.91 -42.81
N HIS A 388 34.69 42.44 -43.47
CA HIS A 388 34.32 41.06 -43.84
C HIS A 388 33.30 40.23 -43.01
N ALA A 389 32.18 40.01 -43.71
CA ALA A 389 31.28 38.84 -43.78
C ALA A 389 30.05 38.78 -42.82
N PRO A 390 28.83 38.56 -43.35
CA PRO A 390 27.59 38.59 -42.58
C PRO A 390 27.41 37.29 -41.79
N LEU A 391 27.36 37.41 -40.46
CA LEU A 391 26.85 36.34 -39.59
C LEU A 391 25.32 36.37 -39.69
N THR A 392 24.76 35.36 -40.35
CA THR A 392 23.37 34.98 -40.22
C THR A 392 23.09 34.68 -38.75
N HIS A 393 22.31 35.53 -38.08
CA HIS A 393 21.69 35.20 -36.81
C HIS A 393 20.72 34.05 -37.04
N THR A 394 21.15 32.83 -36.70
CA THR A 394 20.22 31.74 -36.45
C THR A 394 19.50 32.10 -35.15
N GLU A 395 18.28 32.62 -35.28
CA GLU A 395 17.38 32.85 -34.16
C GLU A 395 17.17 31.49 -33.48
N VAL A 396 17.76 31.33 -32.29
CA VAL A 396 17.48 30.17 -31.43
C VAL A 396 15.98 30.25 -31.13
N PRO A 397 15.18 29.23 -31.46
CA PRO A 397 13.76 29.27 -31.12
C PRO A 397 13.65 29.48 -29.60
N PRO A 398 12.70 30.31 -29.14
CA PRO A 398 12.57 30.59 -27.71
C PRO A 398 12.40 29.24 -27.01
N ILE A 399 13.35 28.91 -26.13
CA ILE A 399 13.24 27.78 -25.22
C ILE A 399 11.97 28.07 -24.42
N ALA A 400 10.90 27.33 -24.71
CA ALA A 400 9.68 27.42 -23.93
C ALA A 400 10.07 27.20 -22.46
N PRO A 401 9.66 28.08 -21.53
CA PRO A 401 9.96 27.87 -20.12
C PRO A 401 9.40 26.51 -19.72
N VAL A 402 10.28 25.60 -19.27
CA VAL A 402 9.87 24.32 -18.71
C VAL A 402 8.94 24.65 -17.54
N LYS A 403 7.63 24.40 -17.70
CA LYS A 403 6.67 24.60 -16.62
C LYS A 403 7.14 23.74 -15.43
N PRO A 404 7.28 24.29 -14.22
CA PRO A 404 7.65 23.50 -13.06
C PRO A 404 6.60 22.43 -12.81
N THR A 405 7.03 21.18 -12.60
CA THR A 405 6.14 20.08 -12.24
C THR A 405 5.37 20.44 -10.97
N PRO A 406 4.04 20.27 -10.94
CA PRO A 406 3.25 20.61 -9.76
C PRO A 406 3.60 19.67 -8.59
N ALA A 407 3.41 20.17 -7.38
CA ALA A 407 3.55 19.38 -6.17
C ALA A 407 2.47 18.28 -6.09
N ILE A 408 2.73 17.27 -5.26
CA ILE A 408 1.75 16.24 -4.92
C ILE A 408 0.82 16.81 -3.85
N ASP A 409 -0.48 16.87 -4.14
CA ASP A 409 -1.47 17.55 -3.29
C ASP A 409 -2.14 16.61 -2.28
N PHE A 410 -2.28 15.31 -2.59
CA PHE A 410 -2.81 14.32 -1.66
C PHE A 410 -2.41 12.88 -2.01
N LEU A 411 -2.64 11.97 -1.06
CA LEU A 411 -2.52 10.51 -1.23
C LEU A 411 -3.92 9.88 -1.15
N MET A 412 -4.26 9.05 -2.14
CA MET A 412 -5.42 8.16 -2.15
C MET A 412 -5.00 6.75 -1.73
N MET A 413 -5.42 6.33 -0.54
CA MET A 413 -5.22 4.98 0.00
C MET A 413 -6.48 4.13 -0.25
N MET A 414 -6.34 3.06 -1.02
CA MET A 414 -7.48 2.28 -1.55
C MET A 414 -7.78 1.00 -0.75
N GLY A 415 -7.32 0.93 0.50
CA GLY A 415 -7.61 -0.16 1.44
C GLY A 415 -6.40 -1.00 1.84
N ASP A 416 -6.66 -2.06 2.60
CA ASP A 416 -5.66 -2.93 3.20
C ASP A 416 -4.62 -2.16 4.06
N PHE A 417 -5.10 -1.27 4.90
CA PHE A 417 -4.28 -0.37 5.68
C PHE A 417 -3.66 -1.02 6.93
N ILE A 418 -4.31 -2.06 7.49
CA ILE A 418 -3.90 -2.66 8.77
C ILE A 418 -3.57 -4.16 8.75
N TYR A 419 -4.12 -4.95 7.82
CA TYR A 419 -4.03 -6.42 7.81
C TYR A 419 -4.41 -7.07 9.15
N ALA A 420 -5.70 -7.02 9.50
CA ALA A 420 -6.22 -7.51 10.77
C ALA A 420 -6.09 -9.02 10.99
N ASP A 421 -5.92 -9.77 9.91
CA ASP A 421 -6.10 -11.21 9.86
C ASP A 421 -4.87 -11.97 9.29
N VAL A 422 -3.77 -11.25 9.09
CA VAL A 422 -2.50 -11.76 8.52
C VAL A 422 -1.33 -11.41 9.45
N PRO A 423 -0.48 -12.39 9.84
CA PRO A 423 -0.57 -13.83 9.55
C PRO A 423 -1.65 -14.55 10.37
N TYR A 424 -2.26 -13.91 11.36
CA TYR A 424 -3.35 -14.47 12.15
C TYR A 424 -4.35 -13.40 12.52
N TYR A 425 -5.60 -13.83 12.63
CA TYR A 425 -6.66 -13.05 13.22
C TYR A 425 -6.69 -13.28 14.73
N PHE A 426 -6.55 -12.21 15.51
CA PHE A 426 -6.48 -12.25 16.99
C PHE A 426 -7.81 -11.94 17.70
N GLY A 427 -8.90 -11.91 16.93
CA GLY A 427 -10.25 -11.75 17.45
C GLY A 427 -10.95 -10.45 17.04
N ASP A 428 -12.27 -10.46 17.22
CA ASP A 428 -13.18 -9.38 16.89
C ASP A 428 -13.47 -8.50 18.12
N THR A 429 -12.49 -7.70 18.53
CA THR A 429 -12.72 -6.71 19.59
C THR A 429 -12.31 -5.33 19.09
N VAL A 430 -12.96 -4.29 19.62
CA VAL A 430 -12.64 -2.90 19.27
C VAL A 430 -11.16 -2.57 19.52
N GLN A 431 -10.59 -3.08 20.61
CA GLN A 431 -9.18 -2.84 20.94
C GLN A 431 -8.21 -3.61 20.04
N ALA A 432 -8.59 -4.78 19.51
CA ALA A 432 -7.79 -5.49 18.52
C ALA A 432 -7.58 -4.66 17.26
N TYR A 433 -8.64 -4.05 16.72
CA TYR A 433 -8.56 -3.18 15.56
C TYR A 433 -7.84 -1.86 15.84
N ARG A 434 -8.18 -1.17 16.94
CA ARG A 434 -7.54 0.09 17.33
C ARG A 434 -6.03 -0.05 17.47
N ARG A 435 -5.55 -1.14 18.08
CA ARG A 435 -4.13 -1.44 18.23
C ARG A 435 -3.40 -1.50 16.88
N LEU A 436 -4.02 -2.10 15.86
CA LEU A 436 -3.41 -2.20 14.53
C LEU A 436 -3.33 -0.85 13.83
N TYR A 437 -4.38 -0.02 13.94
CA TYR A 437 -4.30 1.37 13.46
C TYR A 437 -3.21 2.16 14.19
N ARG A 438 -3.15 2.09 15.52
CA ARG A 438 -2.09 2.74 16.30
C ARG A 438 -0.71 2.30 15.86
N ARG A 439 -0.51 1.02 15.55
CA ARG A 439 0.76 0.50 15.04
C ARG A 439 1.18 1.16 13.71
N VAL A 440 0.25 1.34 12.78
CA VAL A 440 0.53 1.98 11.48
C VAL A 440 0.80 3.47 11.67
N TYR A 441 -0.01 4.18 12.45
CA TYR A 441 0.18 5.61 12.74
C TYR A 441 1.42 5.92 13.59
N ALA A 442 1.88 4.96 14.41
CA ALA A 442 3.15 5.02 15.13
C ALA A 442 4.38 4.80 14.23
N SER A 443 4.18 4.45 12.96
CA SER A 443 5.27 4.34 11.99
C SER A 443 5.89 5.70 11.71
N LYS A 444 7.20 5.82 11.96
CA LYS A 444 7.97 6.99 11.52
C LYS A 444 7.98 7.14 9.99
N SER A 445 7.85 6.04 9.25
CA SER A 445 7.78 6.05 7.78
C SER A 445 6.48 6.71 7.32
N PHE A 446 5.33 6.29 7.87
CA PHE A 446 4.04 6.89 7.50
C PHE A 446 3.90 8.34 8.00
N ARG A 447 4.47 8.66 9.17
CA ARG A 447 4.48 10.02 9.72
C ARG A 447 5.13 11.06 8.81
N LYS A 448 6.14 10.68 8.03
CA LYS A 448 6.73 11.55 6.99
C LYS A 448 5.70 12.01 5.94
N ILE A 449 4.65 11.22 5.71
CA ILE A 449 3.59 11.48 4.73
C ILE A 449 2.44 12.24 5.40
N TYR A 450 1.77 11.65 6.39
CA TYR A 450 0.49 12.18 6.88
C TYR A 450 0.59 13.54 7.60
N GLU A 451 1.78 13.93 8.08
CA GLU A 451 1.98 15.26 8.68
C GLU A 451 2.03 16.38 7.63
N ARG A 452 2.27 16.04 6.36
CA ARG A 452 2.50 17.00 5.27
C ARG A 452 1.51 16.88 4.12
N LEU A 453 0.87 15.73 3.99
CA LEU A 453 0.00 15.39 2.87
C LEU A 453 -1.36 14.90 3.38
N PRO A 454 -2.48 15.48 2.92
CA PRO A 454 -3.81 14.91 3.10
C PRO A 454 -3.86 13.46 2.60
N VAL A 455 -4.42 12.57 3.40
CA VAL A 455 -4.61 11.15 3.05
C VAL A 455 -6.10 10.84 3.04
N TYR A 456 -6.63 10.54 1.85
CA TYR A 456 -7.98 10.04 1.64
C TYR A 456 -7.96 8.52 1.67
N ASN A 457 -8.95 7.91 2.32
CA ASN A 457 -8.95 6.48 2.59
C ASN A 457 -10.28 5.84 2.22
N ILE A 458 -10.24 4.62 1.73
CA ILE A 458 -11.35 3.67 1.80
C ILE A 458 -10.80 2.34 2.33
N TYR A 459 -11.58 1.58 3.08
CA TYR A 459 -11.16 0.24 3.52
C TYR A 459 -11.31 -0.78 2.40
N ASP A 460 -10.64 -1.91 2.59
CA ASP A 460 -10.88 -3.16 1.87
C ASP A 460 -11.12 -4.31 2.87
N ASP A 461 -10.94 -5.57 2.48
CA ASP A 461 -11.29 -6.70 3.34
C ASP A 461 -10.32 -6.92 4.49
N HIS A 462 -9.04 -6.59 4.35
CA HIS A 462 -8.05 -6.77 5.41
C HIS A 462 -8.17 -5.74 6.56
N GLU A 463 -9.11 -4.80 6.49
CA GLU A 463 -9.64 -4.08 7.66
C GLU A 463 -10.55 -4.96 8.54
N PHE A 464 -11.07 -6.05 7.99
CA PHE A 464 -11.98 -7.00 8.63
C PHE A 464 -11.31 -8.39 8.69
N THR A 465 -11.54 -9.20 7.64
CA THR A 465 -10.97 -10.52 7.37
C THR A 465 -10.93 -10.72 5.85
N ASN A 466 -9.95 -11.45 5.33
CA ASN A 466 -9.81 -11.77 3.91
C ASN A 466 -11.16 -12.17 3.25
N ASN A 467 -11.51 -11.50 2.15
CA ASN A 467 -12.75 -11.63 1.38
C ASN A 467 -14.05 -11.29 2.14
N PHE A 468 -14.01 -10.43 3.17
CA PHE A 468 -15.19 -10.06 3.96
C PHE A 468 -16.28 -9.31 3.16
N GLY A 469 -17.56 -9.63 3.35
CA GLY A 469 -18.69 -8.88 2.80
C GLY A 469 -19.86 -8.84 3.77
N ALA A 470 -20.32 -7.66 4.17
CA ALA A 470 -21.35 -7.51 5.21
C ALA A 470 -22.79 -7.67 4.70
N ASN A 471 -23.00 -7.72 3.38
CA ASN A 471 -24.33 -7.85 2.76
C ASN A 471 -25.35 -6.78 3.20
N GLY A 472 -24.86 -5.58 3.52
CA GLY A 472 -25.69 -4.48 4.04
C GLY A 472 -26.19 -4.67 5.48
N ASP A 473 -25.73 -5.70 6.19
CA ASP A 473 -26.03 -5.92 7.61
C ASP A 473 -24.84 -5.50 8.47
N ASP A 474 -24.94 -4.28 9.02
CA ASP A 474 -23.92 -3.69 9.89
C ASP A 474 -23.69 -4.46 11.19
N SER A 475 -24.58 -5.40 11.56
CA SER A 475 -24.40 -6.24 12.75
C SER A 475 -23.51 -7.46 12.48
N THR A 476 -23.19 -7.75 11.21
CA THR A 476 -22.38 -8.89 10.79
C THR A 476 -20.95 -8.79 11.34
N PRO A 477 -20.50 -9.69 12.23
CA PRO A 477 -19.13 -9.68 12.70
C PRO A 477 -18.12 -9.91 11.56
N PRO A 478 -16.97 -9.22 11.54
CA PRO A 478 -16.50 -8.26 12.55
C PRO A 478 -16.82 -6.78 12.23
N TYR A 479 -17.81 -6.52 11.37
CA TYR A 479 -18.11 -5.18 10.87
C TYR A 479 -18.28 -4.11 11.97
N PRO A 480 -19.06 -4.32 13.05
CA PRO A 480 -19.27 -3.27 14.05
C PRO A 480 -17.96 -2.75 14.68
N ASN A 481 -17.04 -3.64 15.03
CA ASN A 481 -15.81 -3.28 15.73
C ASN A 481 -14.75 -2.76 14.76
N ALA A 482 -14.60 -3.40 13.60
CA ALA A 482 -13.67 -3.00 12.56
C ALA A 482 -14.03 -1.63 11.97
N SER A 483 -15.29 -1.42 11.60
CA SER A 483 -15.76 -0.13 11.05
C SER A 483 -15.68 1.00 12.08
N ASN A 484 -15.89 0.70 13.38
CA ASN A 484 -15.67 1.68 14.45
C ASN A 484 -14.22 2.17 14.50
N ALA A 485 -13.25 1.25 14.45
CA ALA A 485 -11.84 1.61 14.43
C ALA A 485 -11.47 2.36 13.15
N TYR A 486 -11.99 1.92 11.99
CA TYR A 486 -11.81 2.62 10.73
C TYR A 486 -12.36 4.06 10.79
N ASP A 487 -13.57 4.28 11.31
CA ASP A 487 -14.16 5.62 11.47
C ASP A 487 -13.25 6.54 12.27
N ILE A 488 -12.76 6.04 13.42
CA ILE A 488 -11.92 6.81 14.34
C ILE A 488 -10.61 7.24 13.66
N TYR A 489 -9.96 6.39 12.90
CA TYR A 489 -8.63 6.70 12.36
C TYR A 489 -8.64 7.29 10.95
N ASN A 490 -9.52 6.79 10.08
CA ASN A 490 -9.52 7.08 8.64
C ASN A 490 -10.85 7.67 8.17
N GLY A 491 -11.99 7.08 8.54
CA GLY A 491 -13.32 7.46 8.04
C GLY A 491 -13.70 8.90 8.35
N GLN A 492 -13.61 9.34 9.62
CA GLN A 492 -13.98 10.72 10.00
C GLN A 492 -13.09 11.79 9.35
N ALA A 493 -11.88 11.42 8.93
CA ALA A 493 -10.93 12.29 8.28
C ALA A 493 -11.26 12.54 6.80
N ASN A 494 -12.02 11.65 6.17
CA ASN A 494 -12.45 11.78 4.77
C ASN A 494 -13.49 12.91 4.59
N PRO A 495 -13.79 13.32 3.35
CA PRO A 495 -14.93 14.17 3.04
C PRO A 495 -16.22 13.64 3.69
N ASP A 496 -17.11 14.56 4.06
CA ASP A 496 -18.38 14.18 4.68
C ASP A 496 -19.23 13.42 3.64
N PRO A 497 -19.73 12.21 3.96
CA PRO A 497 -20.60 11.47 3.05
C PRO A 497 -21.94 12.19 2.89
N LYS A 498 -22.61 11.99 1.74
CA LYS A 498 -23.97 12.54 1.51
C LYS A 498 -25.06 11.83 2.34
N SER A 499 -24.76 10.64 2.84
CA SER A 499 -25.66 9.83 3.66
C SER A 499 -25.02 9.59 5.02
N ASP A 500 -25.77 9.87 6.09
CA ASP A 500 -25.26 9.68 7.45
C ASP A 500 -24.85 8.23 7.70
N GLY A 501 -23.65 8.04 8.26
CA GLY A 501 -23.08 6.73 8.55
C GLY A 501 -22.55 5.96 7.33
N ALA A 502 -22.59 6.52 6.12
CA ALA A 502 -21.94 5.92 4.94
C ALA A 502 -20.44 6.22 4.92
N TYR A 503 -19.63 5.31 4.37
CA TYR A 503 -18.19 5.52 4.16
C TYR A 503 -17.82 5.77 2.69
N TYR A 504 -18.77 5.64 1.76
CA TYR A 504 -18.61 6.14 0.40
C TYR A 504 -18.83 7.66 0.35
N TYR A 505 -18.07 8.37 -0.47
CA TYR A 505 -18.13 9.83 -0.56
C TYR A 505 -17.65 10.33 -1.92
N ASP A 506 -18.02 11.57 -2.25
CA ASP A 506 -17.49 12.32 -3.39
C ASP A 506 -16.77 13.59 -2.93
N PHE A 507 -15.78 14.03 -3.70
CA PHE A 507 -15.14 15.33 -3.50
C PHE A 507 -14.63 15.92 -4.83
N ARG A 508 -14.29 17.22 -4.79
CA ARG A 508 -13.77 17.97 -5.94
C ARG A 508 -12.39 18.53 -5.64
N HIS A 509 -11.54 18.55 -6.66
CA HIS A 509 -10.30 19.29 -6.69
C HIS A 509 -10.31 20.17 -7.95
N GLY A 510 -10.71 21.44 -7.81
CA GLY A 510 -11.02 22.28 -8.96
C GLY A 510 -12.08 21.65 -9.88
N ASP A 511 -11.77 21.55 -11.16
CA ASP A 511 -12.60 20.95 -12.21
C ASP A 511 -12.45 19.41 -12.31
N THR A 512 -11.87 18.75 -11.31
CA THR A 512 -11.75 17.29 -11.26
C THR A 512 -12.62 16.70 -10.14
N ALA A 513 -13.32 15.61 -10.43
CA ALA A 513 -14.20 14.93 -9.48
C ALA A 513 -13.67 13.55 -9.08
N PHE A 514 -13.92 13.17 -7.83
CA PHE A 514 -13.54 11.87 -7.27
C PHE A 514 -14.76 11.21 -6.63
N PHE A 515 -15.01 9.94 -6.96
CA PHE A 515 -16.06 9.09 -6.36
C PHE A 515 -15.40 7.93 -5.66
N VAL A 516 -15.51 7.85 -4.35
CA VAL A 516 -14.89 6.80 -3.54
C VAL A 516 -15.97 5.82 -3.10
N MET A 517 -15.86 4.58 -3.57
CA MET A 517 -16.85 3.53 -3.35
C MET A 517 -16.45 2.63 -2.19
N ASP A 518 -17.41 2.35 -1.31
CA ASP A 518 -17.36 1.22 -0.39
C ASP A 518 -17.75 -0.06 -1.14
N THR A 519 -16.87 -1.05 -1.17
CA THR A 519 -17.11 -2.35 -1.84
C THR A 519 -17.12 -3.53 -0.88
N ARG A 520 -17.18 -3.31 0.44
CA ARG A 520 -17.19 -4.40 1.43
C ARG A 520 -18.44 -4.41 2.32
N ARG A 521 -19.03 -3.26 2.65
CA ARG A 521 -20.21 -3.20 3.52
C ARG A 521 -21.47 -3.75 2.83
N TYR A 522 -21.77 -3.29 1.63
CA TYR A 522 -23.04 -3.60 0.98
C TYR A 522 -23.00 -4.85 0.11
N ARG A 523 -21.81 -5.33 -0.24
CA ARG A 523 -21.67 -6.44 -1.17
C ARG A 523 -22.25 -7.74 -0.62
N SER A 524 -22.85 -8.52 -1.50
CA SER A 524 -23.16 -9.92 -1.24
C SER A 524 -21.87 -10.70 -1.02
N PRO A 525 -21.72 -11.51 0.03
CA PRO A 525 -20.45 -12.17 0.33
C PRO A 525 -20.05 -13.13 -0.80
N PRO A 526 -18.74 -13.33 -1.04
CA PRO A 526 -18.28 -14.34 -1.97
C PRO A 526 -18.76 -15.73 -1.50
N PRO A 527 -18.99 -16.68 -2.43
CA PRO A 527 -19.36 -18.04 -2.07
C PRO A 527 -18.34 -18.62 -1.09
N ALA A 528 -18.83 -19.44 -0.16
CA ALA A 528 -17.96 -20.16 0.75
C ALA A 528 -17.06 -21.09 -0.07
N ARG A 529 -15.74 -21.01 0.15
CA ARG A 529 -14.83 -22.02 -0.40
C ARG A 529 -15.22 -23.37 0.20
N LYS A 530 -15.51 -24.38 -0.64
CA LYS A 530 -15.59 -25.76 -0.15
C LYS A 530 -14.28 -26.04 0.59
N PRO A 531 -14.31 -26.49 1.87
CA PRO A 531 -13.08 -26.82 2.57
C PRO A 531 -12.31 -27.83 1.73
N PHE A 532 -11.02 -27.58 1.50
CA PHE A 532 -10.16 -28.54 0.82
C PHE A 532 -10.33 -29.90 1.53
N PRO A 533 -10.60 -31.00 0.80
CA PRO A 533 -11.03 -32.25 1.40
C PRO A 533 -9.88 -33.02 2.06
N TYR A 534 -9.03 -32.41 2.90
CA TYR A 534 -8.05 -33.15 3.68
C TYR A 534 -7.74 -32.48 5.04
N PRO A 535 -8.24 -33.03 6.16
CA PRO A 535 -7.69 -32.71 7.47
C PRO A 535 -6.29 -33.36 7.56
N LEU A 536 -5.27 -32.59 7.97
CA LEU A 536 -3.92 -33.06 8.34
C LEU A 536 -2.97 -33.65 7.28
N SER A 537 -3.36 -33.91 6.02
CA SER A 537 -2.40 -34.39 4.99
C SER A 537 -1.80 -33.26 4.13
N LEU A 538 -1.26 -32.22 4.77
CA LEU A 538 -0.61 -31.08 4.09
C LEU A 538 0.59 -31.46 3.19
N ILE A 539 1.11 -32.68 3.34
CA ILE A 539 2.31 -33.16 2.65
C ILE A 539 1.96 -34.13 1.51
N ALA A 540 0.78 -34.74 1.49
CA ALA A 540 0.45 -35.76 0.50
C ALA A 540 0.34 -35.18 -0.93
N PRO A 541 -0.43 -34.10 -1.18
CA PRO A 541 -0.49 -33.47 -2.51
C PRO A 541 0.83 -32.84 -2.93
N LEU A 542 1.60 -32.33 -1.96
CA LEU A 542 2.94 -31.77 -2.16
C LEU A 542 3.93 -32.85 -2.62
N VAL A 543 3.89 -34.02 -1.99
CA VAL A 543 4.73 -35.18 -2.31
C VAL A 543 4.30 -35.84 -3.61
N GLU A 544 3.01 -35.94 -3.89
CA GLU A 544 2.48 -36.40 -5.18
C GLU A 544 2.88 -35.47 -6.33
N ALA A 545 2.70 -34.15 -6.17
CA ALA A 545 3.10 -33.18 -7.18
C ALA A 545 4.61 -33.23 -7.45
N ILE A 546 5.44 -33.33 -6.41
CA ILE A 546 6.90 -33.50 -6.56
C ILE A 546 7.25 -34.85 -7.21
N ALA A 547 6.55 -35.93 -6.87
CA ALA A 547 6.76 -37.25 -7.45
C ALA A 547 6.35 -37.32 -8.94
N GLU A 548 5.36 -36.53 -9.34
CA GLU A 548 4.86 -36.43 -10.72
C GLU A 548 5.51 -35.32 -11.55
N GLY A 549 6.45 -34.55 -10.96
CA GLY A 549 7.11 -33.41 -11.62
C GLY A 549 6.21 -32.19 -11.84
N LYS A 550 5.09 -32.10 -11.12
CA LYS A 550 4.11 -30.99 -11.16
C LYS A 550 4.46 -29.92 -10.12
N ASN A 551 4.01 -28.68 -10.34
CA ASN A 551 4.29 -27.56 -9.45
C ASN A 551 3.54 -27.72 -8.10
N PRO A 552 4.24 -27.85 -6.96
CA PRO A 552 3.63 -28.03 -5.64
C PRO A 552 2.78 -26.86 -5.14
N PHE A 553 2.98 -25.66 -5.70
CA PHE A 553 2.24 -24.45 -5.33
C PHE A 553 1.05 -24.19 -6.25
N ALA A 554 0.85 -25.00 -7.28
CA ALA A 554 -0.30 -24.89 -8.16
C ALA A 554 -1.61 -24.91 -7.35
N ALA A 555 -1.84 -25.86 -6.45
CA ALA A 555 -3.09 -25.89 -5.66
C ALA A 555 -3.39 -24.64 -4.78
N TYR A 556 -2.39 -23.79 -4.50
CA TYR A 556 -2.57 -22.53 -3.75
C TYR A 556 -2.88 -21.32 -4.63
N PHE A 557 -2.50 -21.37 -5.91
CA PHE A 557 -2.47 -20.21 -6.81
C PHE A 557 -3.01 -20.52 -8.22
N SER A 558 -3.26 -21.79 -8.53
CA SER A 558 -3.85 -22.27 -9.78
C SER A 558 -5.30 -22.66 -9.55
N GLU A 559 -6.08 -22.52 -10.60
CA GLU A 559 -7.45 -22.99 -10.64
C GLU A 559 -7.52 -24.46 -10.21
N PRO A 560 -8.53 -24.88 -9.42
CA PRO A 560 -8.81 -26.29 -9.28
C PRO A 560 -9.08 -26.84 -10.69
N ALA A 561 -8.29 -27.84 -11.10
CA ALA A 561 -8.60 -28.62 -12.29
C ALA A 561 -9.99 -29.22 -12.05
N THR A 562 -10.97 -28.75 -12.83
CA THR A 562 -12.40 -28.92 -12.57
C THR A 562 -12.82 -28.35 -11.21
N ALA A 563 -13.08 -27.05 -11.16
CA ALA A 563 -14.11 -26.56 -10.26
C ALA A 563 -15.35 -27.42 -10.57
N ASP A 564 -15.68 -28.32 -9.66
CA ASP A 564 -17.06 -28.76 -9.45
C ASP A 564 -17.91 -27.50 -9.64
N PRO A 565 -18.83 -27.44 -10.63
CA PRO A 565 -19.50 -26.20 -10.98
C PRO A 565 -19.98 -25.58 -9.67
N LEU A 566 -19.49 -24.37 -9.38
CA LEU A 566 -20.05 -23.55 -8.31
C LEU A 566 -21.56 -23.72 -8.46
N GLU A 567 -22.28 -24.11 -7.40
CA GLU A 567 -23.74 -24.14 -7.46
C GLU A 567 -24.17 -22.85 -8.15
N PRO A 568 -24.99 -22.91 -9.21
CA PRO A 568 -25.29 -21.74 -10.01
C PRO A 568 -25.87 -20.69 -9.08
N LEU A 569 -25.01 -19.75 -8.69
CA LEU A 569 -25.40 -18.61 -7.91
C LEU A 569 -26.35 -17.85 -8.81
N ASP A 570 -27.43 -17.33 -8.24
CA ASP A 570 -28.25 -16.38 -8.96
C ASP A 570 -27.41 -15.11 -9.15
N GLU A 571 -26.64 -15.08 -10.24
CA GLU A 571 -25.76 -13.97 -10.62
C GLU A 571 -26.56 -12.66 -10.76
N SER A 572 -27.89 -12.75 -10.92
CA SER A 572 -28.78 -11.59 -10.97
C SER A 572 -29.15 -10.98 -9.64
N ALA A 573 -28.93 -11.71 -8.55
CA ALA A 573 -29.28 -11.25 -7.20
C ALA A 573 -28.07 -10.68 -6.43
N ARG A 574 -26.84 -10.82 -6.94
CA ARG A 574 -25.62 -10.34 -6.25
C ARG A 574 -25.38 -8.86 -6.52
N THR A 575 -25.00 -8.12 -5.48
CA THR A 575 -24.64 -6.71 -5.55
C THR A 575 -23.27 -6.47 -4.90
N MET A 576 -22.52 -5.48 -5.37
CA MET A 576 -21.29 -4.96 -4.77
C MET A 576 -21.56 -3.68 -3.97
N LEU A 577 -22.31 -2.73 -4.54
CA LEU A 577 -22.54 -1.41 -3.94
C LEU A 577 -23.83 -1.34 -3.10
N GLY A 578 -24.79 -2.22 -3.35
CA GLY A 578 -26.16 -2.05 -2.87
C GLY A 578 -26.90 -0.91 -3.57
N GLU A 579 -28.22 -0.88 -3.40
CA GLU A 579 -29.11 0.04 -4.12
C GLU A 579 -28.80 1.52 -3.83
N ALA A 580 -28.56 1.87 -2.56
CA ALA A 580 -28.37 3.26 -2.14
C ALA A 580 -27.07 3.88 -2.70
N GLN A 581 -25.97 3.14 -2.66
CA GLN A 581 -24.69 3.61 -3.18
C GLN A 581 -24.65 3.60 -4.71
N LEU A 582 -25.28 2.60 -5.36
CA LEU A 582 -25.43 2.60 -6.81
C LEU A 582 -26.23 3.84 -7.28
N ALA A 583 -27.33 4.16 -6.59
CA ALA A 583 -28.09 5.38 -6.86
C ALA A 583 -27.28 6.66 -6.60
N ALA A 584 -26.43 6.68 -5.55
CA ALA A 584 -25.51 7.78 -5.29
C ALA A 584 -24.50 7.95 -6.43
N LEU A 585 -23.94 6.86 -6.95
CA LEU A 585 -23.02 6.88 -8.10
C LEU A 585 -23.68 7.44 -9.36
N HIS A 586 -24.93 7.05 -9.65
CA HIS A 586 -25.70 7.64 -10.74
C HIS A 586 -25.88 9.16 -10.56
N ALA A 587 -26.22 9.60 -9.34
CA ALA A 587 -26.39 11.02 -9.03
C ALA A 587 -25.07 11.79 -9.17
N TRP A 588 -23.95 11.21 -8.73
CA TRP A 588 -22.62 11.79 -8.90
C TRP A 588 -22.24 11.94 -10.37
N VAL A 589 -22.38 10.88 -11.17
CA VAL A 589 -22.09 10.90 -12.62
C VAL A 589 -22.94 11.97 -13.34
N ALA A 590 -24.21 12.08 -12.98
CA ALA A 590 -25.10 13.09 -13.53
C ALA A 590 -24.67 14.53 -13.17
N ASP A 591 -24.25 14.77 -11.92
CA ASP A 591 -23.78 16.08 -11.44
C ASP A 591 -22.49 16.53 -12.15
N VAL A 592 -21.59 15.58 -12.44
CA VAL A 592 -20.25 15.91 -12.94
C VAL A 592 -20.13 16.01 -14.45
N ASN A 593 -21.13 15.53 -15.19
CA ASN A 593 -21.07 15.38 -16.65
C ASN A 593 -20.65 16.69 -17.36
N ARG A 594 -21.10 17.83 -16.85
CA ARG A 594 -20.75 19.17 -17.37
C ARG A 594 -20.12 20.09 -16.32
N THR A 595 -19.66 19.55 -15.20
CA THR A 595 -19.05 20.34 -14.11
C THR A 595 -17.65 19.86 -13.73
N ALA A 596 -17.17 18.77 -14.33
CA ALA A 596 -15.78 18.32 -14.22
C ALA A 596 -15.22 17.88 -15.57
N THR A 597 -13.96 18.22 -15.79
CA THR A 597 -13.16 17.77 -16.93
C THR A 597 -12.81 16.30 -16.74
N TRP A 598 -12.12 15.95 -15.64
CA TRP A 598 -11.71 14.59 -15.30
C TRP A 598 -12.53 14.01 -14.15
N LYS A 599 -12.82 12.70 -14.20
CA LYS A 599 -13.56 11.97 -13.17
C LYS A 599 -12.76 10.74 -12.76
N PHE A 600 -12.49 10.60 -11.46
CA PHE A 600 -11.84 9.44 -10.89
C PHE A 600 -12.84 8.63 -10.08
N VAL A 601 -12.92 7.33 -10.34
CA VAL A 601 -13.70 6.38 -9.55
C VAL A 601 -12.72 5.52 -8.78
N VAL A 602 -12.85 5.48 -7.46
CA VAL A 602 -11.99 4.69 -6.59
C VAL A 602 -12.78 3.50 -6.08
N SER A 603 -12.26 2.31 -6.34
CA SER A 603 -12.77 1.02 -5.85
C SER A 603 -11.64 0.33 -5.12
N SER A 604 -11.88 -0.29 -3.97
CA SER A 604 -10.82 -1.02 -3.27
C SER A 604 -10.38 -2.28 -4.05
N VAL A 605 -11.32 -2.93 -4.75
CA VAL A 605 -11.06 -4.08 -5.64
C VAL A 605 -11.12 -3.74 -7.14
N PRO A 606 -10.38 -4.45 -8.01
CA PRO A 606 -10.38 -4.21 -9.46
C PRO A 606 -11.70 -4.48 -10.19
N LEU A 607 -11.98 -3.66 -11.22
CA LEU A 607 -13.11 -3.81 -12.13
C LEU A 607 -12.83 -4.82 -13.24
N THR A 608 -11.60 -4.91 -13.74
CA THR A 608 -11.22 -5.84 -14.80
C THR A 608 -11.50 -7.29 -14.42
N ALA A 609 -12.05 -8.06 -15.37
CA ALA A 609 -12.26 -9.50 -15.21
C ALA A 609 -11.00 -10.32 -15.56
N MET A 610 -9.89 -9.68 -15.94
CA MET A 610 -8.64 -10.37 -16.31
C MET A 610 -7.94 -11.07 -15.13
N TRP A 611 -8.27 -10.70 -13.89
CA TRP A 611 -7.72 -11.34 -12.70
C TRP A 611 -8.28 -12.77 -12.53
N GLY A 612 -7.40 -13.75 -12.58
CA GLY A 612 -7.70 -15.16 -12.44
C GLY A 612 -7.62 -15.66 -10.99
N GLY A 613 -7.73 -16.98 -10.85
CA GLY A 613 -7.83 -17.65 -9.55
C GLY A 613 -9.23 -17.51 -8.93
N TYR A 614 -9.44 -18.16 -7.79
CA TYR A 614 -10.74 -18.14 -7.11
C TYR A 614 -11.14 -16.71 -6.73
N ASP A 615 -10.26 -15.98 -6.05
CA ASP A 615 -10.54 -14.62 -5.58
C ASP A 615 -10.79 -13.67 -6.76
N GLY A 616 -10.00 -13.80 -7.83
CA GLY A 616 -10.15 -13.04 -9.05
C GLY A 616 -11.52 -13.20 -9.75
N LYS A 617 -12.23 -14.32 -9.51
CA LYS A 617 -13.54 -14.61 -10.12
C LYS A 617 -14.74 -14.36 -9.22
N VAL A 618 -14.55 -14.29 -7.89
CA VAL A 618 -15.69 -14.23 -6.96
C VAL A 618 -15.62 -13.11 -5.93
N ASP A 619 -14.43 -12.61 -5.61
CA ASP A 619 -14.24 -11.53 -4.65
C ASP A 619 -14.24 -10.15 -5.32
N LEU A 620 -13.70 -10.08 -6.55
CA LEU A 620 -13.63 -8.86 -7.36
C LEU A 620 -14.95 -8.58 -8.09
N TRP A 621 -15.02 -7.47 -8.83
CA TRP A 621 -16.17 -7.10 -9.65
C TRP A 621 -16.58 -8.15 -10.70
N SER A 622 -15.66 -9.01 -11.13
CA SER A 622 -15.95 -10.16 -11.99
C SER A 622 -16.99 -11.12 -11.39
N GLY A 623 -17.07 -11.21 -10.05
CA GLY A 623 -18.05 -12.00 -9.30
C GLY A 623 -19.43 -11.34 -9.19
N TYR A 624 -19.60 -10.13 -9.75
CA TYR A 624 -20.82 -9.33 -9.74
C TYR A 624 -21.11 -8.82 -11.16
N PRO A 625 -21.22 -9.73 -12.16
CA PRO A 625 -21.14 -9.36 -13.57
C PRO A 625 -22.21 -8.35 -14.01
N GLN A 626 -23.43 -8.42 -13.46
CA GLN A 626 -24.54 -7.54 -13.84
C GLN A 626 -24.37 -6.10 -13.30
N GLU A 627 -24.01 -5.96 -12.03
CA GLU A 627 -23.77 -4.65 -11.45
C GLU A 627 -22.49 -4.03 -12.03
N ARG A 628 -21.46 -4.86 -12.29
CA ARG A 628 -20.25 -4.45 -13.01
C ARG A 628 -20.57 -3.87 -14.40
N GLU A 629 -21.38 -4.57 -15.19
CA GLU A 629 -21.81 -4.09 -16.51
C GLU A 629 -22.62 -2.78 -16.38
N THR A 630 -23.52 -2.69 -15.39
CA THR A 630 -24.28 -1.46 -15.11
C THR A 630 -23.37 -0.28 -14.81
N VAL A 631 -22.36 -0.49 -13.95
CA VAL A 631 -21.36 0.53 -13.59
C VAL A 631 -20.49 0.90 -14.79
N LEU A 632 -19.95 -0.06 -15.54
CA LEU A 632 -19.13 0.22 -16.73
C LEU A 632 -19.92 0.99 -17.80
N ASN A 633 -21.19 0.62 -18.04
CA ASN A 633 -22.07 1.35 -18.97
C ASN A 633 -22.34 2.78 -18.50
N LEU A 634 -22.55 2.97 -17.19
CA LEU A 634 -22.71 4.31 -16.61
C LEU A 634 -21.44 5.15 -16.79
N LEU A 635 -20.27 4.59 -16.47
CA LEU A 635 -18.99 5.31 -16.57
C LEU A 635 -18.62 5.60 -18.03
N GLY A 636 -18.84 4.67 -18.94
CA GLY A 636 -18.62 4.84 -20.38
C GLY A 636 -19.61 5.79 -21.07
N SER A 637 -20.63 6.28 -20.36
CA SER A 637 -21.59 7.27 -20.89
C SER A 637 -21.07 8.71 -20.87
N ILE A 638 -20.02 8.98 -20.08
CA ILE A 638 -19.44 10.32 -19.89
C ILE A 638 -17.93 10.33 -20.23
N PRO A 639 -17.36 11.46 -20.68
CA PRO A 639 -15.95 11.52 -21.04
C PRO A 639 -15.02 11.57 -19.82
N ASN A 640 -13.77 11.18 -20.04
CA ASN A 640 -12.62 11.38 -19.14
C ASN A 640 -12.75 10.67 -17.78
N VAL A 641 -13.16 9.40 -17.80
CA VAL A 641 -13.27 8.57 -16.59
C VAL A 641 -12.06 7.66 -16.42
N VAL A 642 -11.46 7.73 -15.23
CA VAL A 642 -10.38 6.84 -14.80
C VAL A 642 -10.79 6.12 -13.51
N VAL A 643 -10.49 4.83 -13.42
CA VAL A 643 -10.77 4.00 -12.26
C VAL A 643 -9.45 3.64 -11.57
N LEU A 644 -9.40 3.77 -10.24
CA LEU A 644 -8.21 3.48 -9.43
C LEU A 644 -8.54 2.34 -8.47
N THR A 645 -7.72 1.28 -8.47
CA THR A 645 -8.00 0.05 -7.70
C THR A 645 -6.77 -0.56 -7.00
N GLY A 646 -7.00 -1.40 -5.98
CA GLY A 646 -6.00 -2.01 -5.11
C GLY A 646 -6.01 -3.56 -5.11
N ASP A 647 -5.93 -4.16 -3.91
CA ASP A 647 -6.11 -5.60 -3.60
C ASP A 647 -5.04 -6.59 -4.13
N ARG A 648 -4.73 -6.58 -5.43
CA ARG A 648 -4.08 -7.74 -6.11
C ARG A 648 -2.58 -7.95 -5.91
N HIS A 649 -1.90 -7.02 -5.25
CA HIS A 649 -0.45 -6.97 -5.04
C HIS A 649 0.40 -7.00 -6.32
N GLU A 650 -0.22 -6.65 -7.44
CA GLU A 650 0.36 -6.56 -8.79
C GLU A 650 -0.16 -5.27 -9.44
N PHE A 651 0.52 -4.79 -10.48
CA PHE A 651 0.05 -3.64 -11.25
C PHE A 651 -0.57 -4.06 -12.57
N ALA A 652 -1.73 -3.49 -12.91
CA ALA A 652 -2.33 -3.60 -14.23
C ALA A 652 -2.95 -2.27 -14.67
N ALA A 653 -2.77 -1.94 -15.95
CA ALA A 653 -3.49 -0.87 -16.63
C ALA A 653 -4.38 -1.50 -17.70
N VAL A 654 -5.69 -1.27 -17.62
CA VAL A 654 -6.71 -1.87 -18.49
C VAL A 654 -7.60 -0.78 -19.07
N GLU A 655 -7.95 -0.90 -20.35
CA GLU A 655 -8.91 -0.04 -21.03
C GLU A 655 -10.18 -0.82 -21.33
N PHE A 656 -11.33 -0.25 -20.97
CA PHE A 656 -12.66 -0.72 -21.32
C PHE A 656 -13.14 0.12 -22.52
N PRO A 657 -13.02 -0.39 -23.76
CA PRO A 657 -13.39 0.36 -24.96
C PRO A 657 -14.90 0.50 -25.16
N ASN A 658 -15.69 -0.29 -24.42
CA ASN A 658 -17.14 -0.34 -24.59
C ASN A 658 -17.82 0.86 -23.93
N GLY A 659 -18.69 1.53 -24.69
CA GLY A 659 -19.39 2.74 -24.26
C GLY A 659 -19.26 3.86 -25.30
N LYS A 660 -19.73 5.05 -24.94
CA LYS A 660 -19.51 6.24 -25.76
C LYS A 660 -18.08 6.75 -25.64
N TYR A 661 -17.46 6.57 -24.47
CA TYR A 661 -16.09 6.94 -24.17
C TYR A 661 -15.36 5.78 -23.48
N PRO A 662 -14.06 5.57 -23.74
CA PRO A 662 -13.30 4.52 -23.08
C PRO A 662 -13.09 4.85 -21.59
N VAL A 663 -13.24 3.84 -20.74
CA VAL A 663 -12.89 3.92 -19.31
C VAL A 663 -11.53 3.26 -19.12
N ARG A 664 -10.65 3.83 -18.30
CA ARG A 664 -9.33 3.25 -18.02
C ARG A 664 -9.16 2.95 -16.54
N GLU A 665 -8.75 1.73 -16.21
CA GLU A 665 -8.43 1.31 -14.85
C GLU A 665 -6.92 1.21 -14.64
N PHE A 666 -6.47 1.71 -13.49
CA PHE A 666 -5.14 1.50 -12.96
C PHE A 666 -5.23 0.79 -11.61
N SER A 667 -4.93 -0.51 -11.62
CA SER A 667 -4.81 -1.33 -10.41
C SER A 667 -3.37 -1.23 -9.89
N THR A 668 -3.17 -0.65 -8.70
CA THR A 668 -1.84 -0.42 -8.15
C THR A 668 -1.72 -0.86 -6.70
N SER A 669 -0.99 -1.97 -6.51
CA SER A 669 -0.62 -2.49 -5.20
C SER A 669 0.62 -3.39 -5.30
N PRO A 670 1.33 -3.65 -4.19
CA PRO A 670 1.14 -3.07 -2.86
C PRO A 670 2.14 -1.94 -2.57
N LEU A 671 1.82 -1.05 -1.64
CA LEU A 671 2.79 -0.07 -1.13
C LEU A 671 3.90 -0.75 -0.31
N SER A 672 3.53 -1.71 0.54
CA SER A 672 4.48 -2.44 1.37
C SER A 672 3.92 -3.80 1.77
N GLN A 673 3.87 -4.72 0.81
CA GLN A 673 3.47 -6.12 1.02
C GLN A 673 4.21 -7.01 0.00
N PHE A 674 4.00 -8.32 0.02
CA PHE A 674 4.53 -9.21 -1.01
C PHE A 674 3.88 -8.92 -2.37
N TYR A 675 4.62 -9.16 -3.46
CA TYR A 675 4.01 -9.47 -4.75
C TYR A 675 3.92 -10.99 -4.91
N VAL A 676 2.98 -11.48 -5.72
CA VAL A 676 2.85 -12.93 -5.99
C VAL A 676 4.07 -13.42 -6.78
N PRO A 677 4.94 -14.26 -6.19
CA PRO A 677 6.11 -14.74 -6.91
C PRO A 677 5.74 -16.00 -7.70
N PHE A 678 6.36 -16.15 -8.88
CA PHE A 678 6.29 -17.33 -9.76
C PHE A 678 4.99 -17.56 -10.54
N ILE A 679 3.86 -16.95 -10.15
CA ILE A 679 2.57 -17.11 -10.83
C ILE A 679 2.00 -15.74 -11.13
N HIS A 680 1.64 -15.53 -12.39
CA HIS A 680 0.92 -14.32 -12.82
C HIS A 680 -0.56 -14.52 -12.57
N THR A 681 -1.18 -13.63 -11.80
CA THR A 681 -2.61 -13.78 -11.50
C THR A 681 -3.50 -13.09 -12.53
N LEU A 682 -2.94 -12.26 -13.42
CA LEU A 682 -3.66 -11.66 -14.55
C LEU A 682 -3.44 -12.44 -15.84
N ASP A 683 -4.52 -12.81 -16.53
CA ASP A 683 -4.51 -13.38 -17.89
C ASP A 683 -5.60 -12.69 -18.74
N PRO A 684 -5.25 -12.04 -19.87
CA PRO A 684 -6.22 -11.44 -20.78
C PRO A 684 -7.33 -12.38 -21.23
N LYS A 685 -7.09 -13.70 -21.26
CA LYS A 685 -8.08 -14.71 -21.64
C LYS A 685 -9.27 -14.81 -20.68
N ASN A 686 -9.15 -14.26 -19.48
CA ASN A 686 -10.25 -14.25 -18.51
C ASN A 686 -11.32 -13.18 -18.85
N ALA A 687 -10.98 -12.17 -19.65
CA ALA A 687 -11.95 -11.20 -20.14
C ALA A 687 -12.91 -11.83 -21.17
N LYS A 688 -14.16 -11.36 -21.24
CA LYS A 688 -15.10 -11.86 -22.25
C LYS A 688 -14.77 -11.27 -23.63
N THR A 689 -15.10 -12.03 -24.67
CA THR A 689 -15.14 -11.52 -26.04
C THR A 689 -16.58 -11.12 -26.36
N LEU A 690 -16.78 -9.91 -26.87
CA LEU A 690 -18.08 -9.41 -27.30
C LEU A 690 -18.25 -9.60 -28.80
N SER A 691 -19.42 -10.12 -29.21
CA SER A 691 -19.82 -10.20 -30.60
C SER A 691 -20.68 -8.99 -30.95
N VAL A 692 -20.12 -8.00 -31.64
CA VAL A 692 -20.81 -6.76 -32.02
C VAL A 692 -21.29 -6.84 -33.47
N PRO A 693 -22.59 -6.73 -33.77
CA PRO A 693 -23.07 -6.61 -35.14
C PRO A 693 -22.68 -5.24 -35.71
N ARG A 694 -21.92 -5.22 -36.79
CA ARG A 694 -21.57 -4.01 -37.54
C ARG A 694 -22.16 -4.05 -38.93
N GLN A 695 -22.47 -2.86 -39.44
CA GLN A 695 -22.94 -2.65 -40.81
C GLN A 695 -21.84 -1.98 -41.63
N LYS A 696 -21.45 -2.60 -42.75
CA LYS A 696 -20.55 -2.04 -43.74
C LYS A 696 -21.38 -1.56 -44.92
N VAL A 697 -21.50 -0.25 -45.09
CA VAL A 697 -22.14 0.33 -46.28
C VAL A 697 -21.10 0.43 -47.39
N THR A 698 -21.27 -0.37 -48.44
CA THR A 698 -20.44 -0.31 -49.65
C THR A 698 -21.28 0.28 -50.78
N VAL A 699 -20.84 1.39 -51.37
CA VAL A 699 -21.52 1.99 -52.52
C VAL A 699 -21.07 1.25 -53.78
N ALA A 700 -22.01 0.58 -54.46
CA ALA A 700 -21.74 -0.08 -55.74
C ALA A 700 -21.44 0.95 -56.84
N GLU A 701 -20.74 0.55 -57.91
CA GLU A 701 -20.41 1.43 -59.06
C GLU A 701 -21.66 2.05 -59.74
N THR A 702 -22.85 1.50 -59.47
CA THR A 702 -24.15 1.99 -59.93
C THR A 702 -24.78 3.08 -59.04
N GLY A 703 -24.15 3.44 -57.91
CA GLY A 703 -24.63 4.42 -56.94
C GLY A 703 -25.62 3.87 -55.89
N GLU A 704 -25.78 2.55 -55.81
CA GLU A 704 -26.65 1.87 -54.84
C GLU A 704 -25.86 1.51 -53.57
N GLU A 705 -26.39 1.87 -52.40
CA GLU A 705 -25.77 1.57 -51.10
C GLU A 705 -26.10 0.13 -50.67
N VAL A 706 -25.09 -0.74 -50.63
CA VAL A 706 -25.21 -2.11 -50.13
C VAL A 706 -24.78 -2.15 -48.67
N VAL A 707 -25.70 -2.46 -47.77
CA VAL A 707 -25.41 -2.61 -46.33
C VAL A 707 -25.12 -4.09 -46.05
N GLU A 708 -23.87 -4.43 -45.77
CA GLU A 708 -23.45 -5.76 -45.32
C GLU A 708 -23.39 -5.81 -43.79
N GLU A 709 -24.20 -6.65 -43.16
CA GLU A 709 -24.10 -6.91 -41.72
C GLU A 709 -23.08 -8.02 -41.47
N TYR A 710 -22.09 -7.75 -40.61
CA TYR A 710 -21.12 -8.75 -40.14
C TYR A 710 -20.95 -8.66 -38.62
N ILE A 711 -20.58 -9.76 -38.00
CA ILE A 711 -20.30 -9.82 -36.56
C ILE A 711 -18.78 -9.63 -36.39
N GLU A 712 -18.40 -8.58 -35.66
CA GLU A 712 -17.03 -8.36 -35.23
C GLU A 712 -16.86 -8.83 -33.79
N GLU A 713 -15.90 -9.72 -33.55
CA GLU A 713 -15.49 -10.10 -32.21
C GLU A 713 -14.48 -9.08 -31.68
N ILE A 714 -14.88 -8.32 -30.66
CA ILE A 714 -14.05 -7.31 -30.02
C ILE A 714 -13.81 -7.74 -28.58
N GLU A 715 -12.58 -7.59 -28.09
CA GLU A 715 -12.23 -7.83 -26.69
C GLU A 715 -13.00 -6.84 -25.79
N GLU A 716 -13.69 -7.34 -24.75
CA GLU A 716 -14.42 -6.48 -23.81
C GLU A 716 -13.48 -5.53 -23.06
N GLU A 717 -12.24 -5.97 -22.85
CA GLU A 717 -11.21 -5.31 -22.06
C GLU A 717 -9.86 -5.44 -22.76
N LYS A 718 -9.09 -4.35 -22.78
CA LYS A 718 -7.78 -4.29 -23.43
C LYS A 718 -6.68 -4.04 -22.41
N LEU A 719 -5.73 -4.96 -22.31
CA LEU A 719 -4.58 -4.81 -21.42
C LEU A 719 -3.59 -3.79 -21.99
N LEU A 720 -3.35 -2.68 -21.29
CA LEU A 720 -2.36 -1.67 -21.67
C LEU A 720 -0.97 -2.01 -21.12
N LYS A 721 -0.89 -2.40 -19.85
CA LYS A 721 0.36 -2.75 -19.17
C LYS A 721 0.10 -3.68 -17.99
N TYR A 722 1.02 -4.61 -17.76
CA TYR A 722 1.01 -5.48 -16.59
C TYR A 722 2.42 -5.54 -15.97
N VAL A 723 2.55 -5.25 -14.68
CA VAL A 723 3.80 -5.30 -13.92
C VAL A 723 3.57 -6.05 -12.61
N PRO A 724 3.85 -7.37 -12.56
CA PRO A 724 3.59 -8.17 -11.38
C PRO A 724 4.61 -7.95 -10.25
N LYS A 725 5.86 -7.65 -10.59
CA LYS A 725 6.99 -7.65 -9.64
C LYS A 725 7.08 -6.37 -8.82
N GLY A 726 7.53 -6.50 -7.57
CA GLY A 726 7.89 -5.38 -6.69
C GLY A 726 7.03 -5.33 -5.43
N ASN A 727 7.66 -5.14 -4.27
CA ASN A 727 6.98 -5.09 -2.97
C ASN A 727 6.50 -3.67 -2.61
N HIS A 728 6.93 -2.67 -3.38
CA HIS A 728 6.62 -1.27 -3.17
C HIS A 728 6.19 -0.65 -4.50
N LYS A 729 4.89 -0.36 -4.64
CA LYS A 729 4.30 0.22 -5.84
C LYS A 729 3.36 1.35 -5.48
N TRP A 730 3.39 2.40 -6.28
CA TRP A 730 2.40 3.47 -6.26
C TRP A 730 2.30 4.09 -7.66
N THR A 731 1.18 4.75 -7.91
CA THR A 731 0.97 5.47 -9.16
C THR A 731 0.84 6.95 -8.85
N THR A 732 1.69 7.76 -9.48
CA THR A 732 1.57 9.21 -9.48
C THR A 732 0.76 9.63 -10.70
N ILE A 733 -0.23 10.47 -10.49
CA ILE A 733 -1.16 10.94 -11.52
C ILE A 733 -1.07 12.46 -11.59
N GLU A 734 -0.70 12.99 -12.74
CA GLU A 734 -0.71 14.41 -13.06
C GLU A 734 -1.91 14.74 -13.93
N VAL A 735 -2.75 15.65 -13.43
CA VAL A 735 -3.92 16.16 -14.13
C VAL A 735 -3.59 17.56 -14.63
N ASP A 736 -3.67 17.78 -15.93
CA ASP A 736 -3.56 19.11 -16.56
C ASP A 736 -4.79 19.35 -17.43
N SER A 737 -5.73 20.16 -16.94
CA SER A 737 -6.88 20.65 -17.69
C SER A 737 -6.81 22.15 -17.98
N THR A 738 -5.62 22.76 -17.82
CA THR A 738 -5.42 24.21 -18.05
C THR A 738 -5.78 24.63 -19.47
N ASP A 739 -5.55 23.73 -20.44
CA ASP A 739 -6.15 23.80 -21.77
C ASP A 739 -7.46 23.00 -21.84
N THR A 740 -8.57 23.71 -21.76
CA THR A 740 -9.93 23.12 -21.81
C THR A 740 -10.25 22.39 -23.13
N GLN A 741 -9.51 22.68 -24.21
CA GLN A 741 -9.70 22.05 -25.52
C GLN A 741 -8.81 20.83 -25.72
N ALA A 742 -7.80 20.64 -24.87
CA ALA A 742 -6.90 19.50 -24.92
C ALA A 742 -6.46 19.09 -23.50
N PRO A 743 -7.40 18.66 -22.64
CA PRO A 743 -7.05 18.22 -21.30
C PRO A 743 -6.19 16.95 -21.37
N LYS A 744 -5.24 16.82 -20.44
CA LYS A 744 -4.28 15.73 -20.40
C LYS A 744 -4.18 15.10 -19.03
N LEU A 745 -3.81 13.83 -19.04
CA LEU A 745 -3.48 13.07 -17.84
C LEU A 745 -2.16 12.34 -18.06
N LYS A 746 -1.19 12.51 -17.17
CA LYS A 746 0.04 11.70 -17.14
C LYS A 746 -0.02 10.74 -15.97
N VAL A 747 0.24 9.46 -16.22
CA VAL A 747 0.23 8.39 -15.22
C VAL A 747 1.64 7.78 -15.16
N GLU A 748 2.21 7.72 -13.97
CA GLU A 748 3.56 7.23 -13.71
C GLU A 748 3.50 6.10 -12.67
N LEU A 749 3.89 4.89 -13.05
CA LEU A 749 4.05 3.76 -12.14
C LEU A 749 5.46 3.77 -11.55
N PHE A 750 5.52 3.80 -10.22
CA PHE A 750 6.74 3.56 -9.47
C PHE A 750 6.79 2.14 -8.92
N VAL A 751 7.94 1.49 -9.05
CA VAL A 751 8.24 0.20 -8.44
C VAL A 751 9.59 0.29 -7.73
N ASP A 752 9.59 -0.02 -6.43
CA ASP A 752 10.78 0.00 -5.56
C ASP A 752 11.59 1.31 -5.64
N GLY A 753 10.89 2.45 -5.79
CA GLY A 753 11.50 3.79 -5.85
C GLY A 753 11.85 4.29 -7.25
N LYS A 754 11.57 3.52 -8.31
CA LYS A 754 11.93 3.88 -9.69
C LYS A 754 10.70 3.95 -10.58
N VAL A 755 10.70 4.86 -11.55
CA VAL A 755 9.68 4.88 -12.61
C VAL A 755 9.88 3.64 -13.49
N GLU A 756 8.86 2.79 -13.56
CA GLU A 756 8.85 1.57 -14.37
C GLU A 756 8.01 1.74 -15.64
N TRP A 757 7.00 2.61 -15.60
CA TRP A 757 6.10 2.84 -16.74
C TRP A 757 5.46 4.23 -16.66
N GLU A 758 5.32 4.86 -17.82
CA GLU A 758 4.61 6.14 -17.97
C GLU A 758 3.58 6.02 -19.10
N HIS A 759 2.47 6.74 -18.96
CA HIS A 759 1.41 6.81 -19.96
C HIS A 759 0.74 8.18 -19.96
N GLU A 760 0.68 8.82 -21.13
CA GLU A 760 -0.06 10.07 -21.34
C GLU A 760 -1.40 9.74 -22.01
N ILE A 761 -2.48 10.29 -21.47
CA ILE A 761 -3.83 10.16 -21.96
C ILE A 761 -4.32 11.54 -22.41
N ALA A 762 -4.72 11.63 -23.68
CA ALA A 762 -5.48 12.77 -24.18
C ALA A 762 -6.96 12.64 -23.75
N GLY A 763 -7.48 13.66 -23.09
CA GLY A 763 -8.88 13.76 -22.68
C GLY A 763 -9.72 14.46 -23.75
N GLU A 764 -11.02 14.22 -23.69
CA GLU A 764 -12.04 14.88 -24.49
C GLU A 764 -12.33 16.29 -23.94
N PRO A 765 -12.54 17.30 -24.79
CA PRO A 765 -13.00 18.62 -24.36
C PRO A 765 -14.36 18.53 -23.66
N VAL A 766 -14.51 19.25 -22.55
CA VAL A 766 -15.78 19.35 -21.82
C VAL A 766 -16.16 20.82 -21.67
N GLU A 767 -17.33 21.20 -22.18
CA GLU A 767 -17.90 22.51 -21.92
C GLU A 767 -18.42 22.58 -20.48
N LEU A 768 -17.64 23.21 -19.60
CA LEU A 768 -18.00 23.37 -18.20
C LEU A 768 -19.15 24.38 -18.05
N THR A 769 -20.28 23.91 -17.52
CA THR A 769 -21.46 24.73 -17.20
C THR A 769 -21.65 24.82 -15.71
N PHE A 770 -21.89 26.02 -15.19
CA PHE A 770 -22.19 26.19 -13.77
C PHE A 770 -23.69 25.99 -13.50
N PRO A 771 -24.07 25.49 -12.32
CA PRO A 771 -25.41 25.71 -11.82
C PRO A 771 -25.62 27.24 -11.66
N SER A 772 -26.44 27.82 -12.52
CA SER A 772 -26.78 29.26 -12.50
C SER A 772 -27.71 29.64 -11.34
N THR A 773 -27.98 28.74 -10.41
CA THR A 773 -28.85 28.98 -9.26
C THR A 773 -28.38 28.24 -8.03
N LEU A 774 -28.39 28.97 -6.92
CA LEU A 774 -28.40 28.47 -5.55
C LEU A 774 -29.70 27.67 -5.37
N VAL A 775 -29.74 26.42 -5.85
CA VAL A 775 -30.91 25.56 -5.72
C VAL A 775 -31.00 25.13 -4.26
N ILE A 776 -31.85 25.83 -3.51
CA ILE A 776 -32.27 25.46 -2.17
C ILE A 776 -32.81 24.03 -2.24
N ALA A 777 -32.19 23.11 -1.50
CA ALA A 777 -32.47 21.66 -1.45
C ALA A 777 -33.93 21.27 -1.10
N SER A 778 -34.85 22.22 -0.95
CA SER A 778 -36.26 22.00 -0.61
C SER A 778 -37.14 21.51 -1.78
N GLN A 779 -36.70 21.63 -3.04
CA GLN A 779 -37.55 21.26 -4.18
C GLN A 779 -37.38 19.82 -4.68
N VAL A 780 -36.29 19.13 -4.34
CA VAL A 780 -36.08 17.72 -4.73
C VAL A 780 -36.96 16.76 -3.90
N GLN A 781 -37.26 17.11 -2.65
CA GLN A 781 -38.22 16.35 -1.84
C GLN A 781 -39.66 16.39 -2.41
N GLY A 782 -40.04 17.49 -3.06
CA GLY A 782 -41.35 17.63 -3.70
C GLY A 782 -41.52 16.70 -4.92
N VAL A 783 -40.45 16.48 -5.68
CA VAL A 783 -40.46 15.61 -6.87
C VAL A 783 -40.45 14.13 -6.50
N MET A 784 -39.69 13.74 -5.46
CA MET A 784 -39.73 12.38 -4.91
C MET A 784 -41.09 12.03 -4.29
N GLY A 785 -41.75 13.00 -3.63
CA GLY A 785 -43.11 12.83 -3.12
C GLY A 785 -44.15 12.60 -4.22
N ALA A 786 -44.00 13.30 -5.35
CA ALA A 786 -44.87 13.15 -6.51
C ALA A 786 -44.67 11.79 -7.21
N LEU A 787 -43.43 11.34 -7.41
CA LEU A 787 -43.14 10.02 -8.01
C LEU A 787 -43.69 8.85 -7.18
N LYS A 788 -43.62 8.96 -5.85
CA LYS A 788 -44.14 7.93 -4.93
C LYS A 788 -45.67 7.81 -5.01
N HIS A 789 -46.37 8.90 -5.32
CA HIS A 789 -47.82 8.90 -5.50
C HIS A 789 -48.24 8.32 -6.85
N THR A 790 -47.48 8.56 -7.92
CA THR A 790 -47.76 8.05 -9.26
C THR A 790 -47.51 6.54 -9.37
N LEU A 791 -46.44 6.04 -8.74
CA LEU A 791 -46.12 4.60 -8.72
C LEU A 791 -47.12 3.77 -7.90
N LYS A 792 -47.70 4.34 -6.84
CA LYS A 792 -48.75 3.66 -6.04
C LYS A 792 -50.08 3.52 -6.77
N GLY A 793 -50.34 4.33 -7.79
CA GLY A 793 -51.54 4.23 -8.64
C GLY A 793 -51.46 3.08 -9.66
N TRP A 794 -50.24 2.74 -10.10
CA TRP A 794 -50.04 1.76 -11.16
C TRP A 794 -50.20 0.30 -10.68
N PHE A 795 -49.81 0.00 -9.43
CA PHE A 795 -49.95 -1.33 -8.81
C PHE A 795 -51.36 -1.66 -8.29
N ARG A 796 -52.38 -0.84 -8.58
CA ARG A 796 -53.79 -1.11 -8.22
C ARG A 796 -54.70 -1.39 -9.42
N SER A 797 -54.18 -1.35 -10.63
CA SER A 797 -54.87 -1.80 -11.82
C SER A 797 -53.88 -2.61 -12.66
N HIS A 798 -53.76 -3.90 -12.37
CA HIS A 798 -53.53 -5.03 -13.29
C HIS A 798 -53.57 -6.30 -12.43
#